data_AF-A0A428NSN7-F1
#
_entry.id   AF-A0A428NSN7-F1
#
_cell.length_a   1.000
_cell.length_b   1.000
_cell.length_c   1.000
_cell.angle_alpha   90.00
_cell.angle_beta   90.00
_cell.angle_gamma   90.00
#
_symmetry.space_group_name_H-M   'P 1'
#
loop_
_entity.id
_entity.type
_entity.pdbx_description
1 polymer ?
#
loop_
_entity_poly.entity_id
_entity_poly.type
_entity_poly.pdbx_seq_one_letter_code
_entity_poly.pdbx_strand_id
1 'polypeptide(L)'
;MPTSSMATVATTTRGGLHENHASFLERFHAQQAQNRAARQQPTLSVEEHAAHRSQLANVRFIKPKYSDQTKINVSGICKKWKRYCADMEVGDWEVTIKNLDRGTAQDFLLYVCERYKITSWGSGHEYIRQFQQLYTTMNGQYMDRNDTKEVYKQYYRSILVPRFGHRAPNIDGKPVLNVDNLRVILTFNIAYDTSIFPGERHRISLAGCYQLLCYTGARPAELVDGERRKPKDGSIQELFGQNAVQSSSPSSGGDQDAPADQRSELLRGLLSQENVGRGRPKALCYEDIMMMIVRHPVTGRCMPAMAIKFIHHKGADNRPKPTIFYFTPARKLLFCPVSTILALALHDKAFDASSLTDAAIILKAKPPRFKHCTPLRWKKEMLLTPVFRRYRGAELSSEAMLYSKLRDDIGQQSLDSGYEKKWTPRFARRGAGNAANGDAPDSVRDQMLRQDPRFMTFQNAYLNENANFDLQNAFLEEEKESQLFRLFAHVSLTRDPRATADMVPDEVWANLAPDPEIVELEEQRAQLKQGTYRIEGHEHEKRIRKLTNEIRVKRTQRVKQVVKEYREDYFYHRPTWDIERQARGEEEEEYEEPVIDVTVPEREKLTEILCHQPDDLTEDQIAQQRIESIDLMVALCGKRETVRRSHTRQSAKACLSIKTEPPEMERETLPSPDQFPLLLHAAQCPDCIGDERLSREERAFTYCRPTVMNDHFDDQHLIRREQTERSGKKIRCEHPKCRDLKFQHLNHFRHHVQEVHGVTLRTSEQVKQRRRRKVRRRQMVRGKCPQQERT
;
A
#
# COMPACT_ATOMS: atom_id res chain seq x y z
N MET A 1 -57.83 -31.66 50.95
CA MET A 1 -57.68 -30.36 51.63
C MET A 1 -56.40 -30.41 52.44
N PRO A 2 -55.26 -29.97 51.88
CA PRO A 2 -53.97 -30.07 52.54
C PRO A 2 -53.57 -28.79 53.28
N THR A 3 -52.67 -29.01 54.21
CA THR A 3 -52.02 -28.12 55.17
C THR A 3 -50.96 -27.23 54.51
N SER A 4 -50.84 -26.01 55.04
CA SER A 4 -49.85 -25.00 54.66
C SER A 4 -48.50 -25.28 55.33
N SER A 5 -47.43 -25.32 54.54
CA SER A 5 -46.05 -25.33 55.03
C SER A 5 -45.20 -24.39 54.17
N MET A 6 -44.55 -23.44 54.84
CA MET A 6 -43.59 -22.50 54.28
C MET A 6 -42.41 -23.22 53.61
N ALA A 7 -41.96 -22.69 52.47
CA ALA A 7 -40.63 -22.94 51.93
C ALA A 7 -40.00 -21.60 51.52
N THR A 8 -39.03 -21.20 52.33
CA THR A 8 -38.18 -20.02 52.22
C THR A 8 -37.28 -20.15 50.99
N VAL A 9 -37.45 -19.29 49.98
CA VAL A 9 -36.53 -19.22 48.84
C VAL A 9 -35.41 -18.25 49.19
N ALA A 10 -34.24 -18.81 49.49
CA ALA A 10 -32.99 -18.09 49.67
C ALA A 10 -32.62 -17.31 48.39
N THR A 11 -32.54 -15.99 48.52
CA THR A 11 -32.09 -15.08 47.46
C THR A 11 -30.56 -15.13 47.37
N THR A 12 -30.02 -16.13 46.67
CA THR A 12 -28.60 -16.11 46.29
C THR A 12 -28.38 -15.09 45.17
N THR A 13 -27.66 -14.03 45.53
CA THR A 13 -27.04 -13.03 44.66
C THR A 13 -26.18 -13.70 43.56
N ARG A 14 -26.76 -13.89 42.37
CA ARG A 14 -26.06 -14.22 41.11
C ARG A 14 -26.39 -13.16 40.03
N GLY A 15 -26.11 -11.90 40.34
CA GLY A 15 -26.55 -10.74 39.55
C GLY A 15 -25.75 -10.39 38.29
N GLY A 16 -24.78 -11.20 37.82
CA GLY A 16 -23.94 -10.80 36.67
C GLY A 16 -24.09 -11.63 35.38
N LEU A 17 -24.48 -12.91 35.50
CA LEU A 17 -24.53 -13.83 34.35
C LEU A 17 -25.91 -13.91 33.70
N HIS A 18 -26.99 -13.64 34.44
CA HIS A 18 -28.36 -13.83 33.97
C HIS A 18 -28.83 -12.76 32.96
N GLU A 19 -28.42 -11.49 33.11
CA GLU A 19 -28.75 -10.41 32.16
C GLU A 19 -28.12 -10.64 30.77
N ASN A 20 -26.94 -11.27 30.74
CA ASN A 20 -26.28 -11.62 29.48
C ASN A 20 -26.99 -12.76 28.72
N HIS A 21 -27.75 -13.61 29.40
CA HIS A 21 -28.50 -14.71 28.77
C HIS A 21 -29.79 -14.21 28.12
N ALA A 22 -30.54 -13.30 28.77
CA ALA A 22 -31.76 -12.74 28.20
C ALA A 22 -31.49 -11.93 26.91
N SER A 23 -30.49 -11.04 26.95
CA SER A 23 -30.06 -10.26 25.77
C SER A 23 -29.44 -11.14 24.66
N PHE A 24 -28.94 -12.33 24.99
CA PHE A 24 -28.48 -13.30 24.00
C PHE A 24 -29.66 -14.01 23.32
N LEU A 25 -30.67 -14.44 24.08
CA LEU A 25 -31.83 -15.15 23.56
C LEU A 25 -32.62 -14.28 22.59
N GLU A 26 -32.85 -13.00 22.90
CA GLU A 26 -33.51 -12.06 21.98
C GLU A 26 -32.73 -11.88 20.67
N ARG A 27 -31.41 -11.66 20.76
CA ARG A 27 -30.54 -11.56 19.57
C ARG A 27 -30.53 -12.86 18.77
N PHE A 28 -30.53 -14.01 19.43
CA PHE A 28 -30.55 -15.31 18.79
C PHE A 28 -31.85 -15.54 18.00
N HIS A 29 -33.00 -15.25 18.62
CA HIS A 29 -34.30 -15.39 17.94
C HIS A 29 -34.44 -14.42 16.76
N ALA A 30 -34.01 -13.15 16.92
CA ALA A 30 -33.99 -12.18 15.84
C ALA A 30 -33.09 -12.63 14.67
N GLN A 31 -31.89 -13.11 14.97
CA GLN A 31 -30.95 -13.62 13.97
C GLN A 31 -31.49 -14.88 13.27
N GLN A 32 -32.16 -15.79 14.01
CA GLN A 32 -32.73 -17.00 13.44
C GLN A 32 -33.92 -16.70 12.53
N ALA A 33 -34.79 -15.77 12.91
CA ALA A 33 -35.88 -15.29 12.08
C ALA A 33 -35.35 -14.64 10.79
N GLN A 34 -34.32 -13.78 10.89
CA GLN A 34 -33.67 -13.15 9.74
C GLN A 34 -32.99 -14.18 8.82
N ASN A 35 -32.32 -15.20 9.39
CA ASN A 35 -31.69 -16.27 8.62
C ASN A 35 -32.73 -17.19 7.94
N ARG A 36 -33.88 -17.45 8.57
CA ARG A 36 -34.99 -18.21 7.96
C ARG A 36 -35.62 -17.43 6.80
N ALA A 37 -35.88 -16.14 7.01
CA ALA A 37 -36.37 -15.25 5.96
C ALA A 37 -35.39 -15.15 4.78
N ALA A 38 -34.07 -15.10 5.05
CA ALA A 38 -33.05 -15.05 4.00
C ALA A 38 -32.84 -16.37 3.23
N ARG A 39 -33.17 -17.52 3.84
CA ARG A 39 -33.02 -18.86 3.23
C ARG A 39 -34.24 -19.33 2.44
N GLN A 40 -35.42 -18.77 2.71
CA GLN A 40 -36.63 -19.04 1.94
C GLN A 40 -36.57 -18.26 0.63
N GLN A 41 -35.94 -18.83 -0.40
CA GLN A 41 -36.26 -18.43 -1.76
C GLN A 41 -37.53 -19.18 -2.19
N PRO A 42 -38.56 -18.49 -2.69
CA PRO A 42 -39.77 -19.15 -3.16
C PRO A 42 -39.40 -20.11 -4.31
N THR A 43 -39.79 -21.37 -4.17
CA THR A 43 -39.68 -22.36 -5.24
C THR A 43 -40.68 -22.02 -6.33
N LEU A 44 -40.20 -21.91 -7.58
CA LEU A 44 -41.09 -21.65 -8.71
C LEU A 44 -42.11 -22.79 -8.86
N SER A 45 -43.36 -22.44 -9.14
CA SER A 45 -44.40 -23.41 -9.50
C SER A 45 -44.08 -24.10 -10.83
N VAL A 46 -44.78 -25.20 -11.15
CA VAL A 46 -44.60 -25.91 -12.43
C VAL A 46 -44.88 -25.00 -13.64
N GLU A 47 -45.88 -24.13 -13.51
CA GLU A 47 -46.26 -23.14 -14.53
C GLU A 47 -45.21 -22.03 -14.65
N GLU A 48 -44.66 -21.58 -13.52
CA GLU A 48 -43.56 -20.60 -13.50
C GLU A 48 -42.27 -21.17 -14.08
N HIS A 49 -41.98 -22.46 -13.86
CA HIS A 49 -40.88 -23.16 -14.51
C HIS A 49 -41.07 -23.27 -16.03
N ALA A 50 -42.30 -23.52 -16.50
CA ALA A 50 -42.61 -23.54 -17.93
C ALA A 50 -42.44 -22.15 -18.56
N ALA A 51 -42.94 -21.10 -17.89
CA ALA A 51 -42.74 -19.72 -18.30
C ALA A 51 -41.25 -19.32 -18.30
N HIS A 52 -40.49 -19.72 -17.28
CA HIS A 52 -39.05 -19.48 -17.18
C HIS A 52 -38.26 -20.15 -18.32
N ARG A 53 -38.62 -21.39 -18.70
CA ARG A 53 -38.01 -22.06 -19.87
C ARG A 53 -38.31 -21.32 -21.17
N SER A 54 -39.55 -20.91 -21.39
CA SER A 54 -39.94 -20.13 -22.58
C SER A 54 -39.24 -18.76 -22.63
N GLN A 55 -39.01 -18.12 -21.48
CA GLN A 55 -38.23 -16.88 -21.40
C GLN A 55 -36.75 -17.10 -21.72
N LEU A 56 -36.13 -18.15 -21.19
CA LEU A 56 -34.74 -18.49 -21.50
C LEU A 56 -34.53 -18.88 -22.96
N ALA A 57 -35.54 -19.44 -23.63
CA ALA A 57 -35.49 -19.72 -25.07
C ALA A 57 -35.28 -18.44 -25.91
N ASN A 58 -35.71 -17.28 -25.39
CA ASN A 58 -35.52 -15.97 -26.03
C ASN A 58 -34.19 -15.29 -25.63
N VAL A 59 -33.42 -15.88 -24.71
CA VAL A 59 -32.12 -15.36 -24.26
C VAL A 59 -31.01 -16.02 -25.08
N ARG A 60 -30.48 -15.31 -26.08
CA ARG A 60 -29.35 -15.79 -26.87
C ARG A 60 -28.06 -15.91 -26.07
N PHE A 61 -27.86 -15.01 -25.11
CA PHE A 61 -26.63 -14.95 -24.33
C PHE A 61 -26.84 -14.27 -22.98
N ILE A 62 -26.32 -14.92 -21.94
CA ILE A 62 -26.27 -14.38 -20.59
C ILE A 62 -24.89 -13.73 -20.41
N LYS A 63 -24.86 -12.41 -20.22
CA LYS A 63 -23.60 -11.69 -20.07
C LYS A 63 -22.84 -12.17 -18.82
N PRO A 64 -21.54 -12.48 -18.93
CA PRO A 64 -20.74 -12.83 -17.76
C PRO A 64 -20.73 -11.69 -16.74
N LYS A 65 -20.94 -12.00 -15.46
CA LYS A 65 -20.76 -11.04 -14.38
C LYS A 65 -19.27 -10.76 -14.19
N TYR A 66 -18.82 -9.63 -14.74
CA TYR A 66 -17.43 -9.21 -14.62
C TYR A 66 -17.14 -8.59 -13.24
N SER A 67 -15.98 -8.93 -12.68
CA SER A 67 -15.44 -8.23 -11.51
C SER A 67 -15.20 -6.75 -11.82
N ASP A 68 -15.21 -5.89 -10.80
CA ASP A 68 -14.92 -4.46 -10.96
C ASP A 68 -13.58 -4.20 -11.65
N GLN A 69 -12.57 -5.02 -11.37
CA GLN A 69 -11.26 -4.91 -12.01
C GLN A 69 -11.32 -5.24 -13.50
N THR A 70 -12.12 -6.24 -13.88
CA THR A 70 -12.35 -6.61 -15.29
C THR A 70 -13.11 -5.51 -16.00
N LYS A 71 -14.16 -4.93 -15.39
CA LYS A 71 -14.90 -3.79 -15.95
C LYS A 71 -13.97 -2.61 -16.24
N ILE A 72 -13.10 -2.26 -15.30
CA ILE A 72 -12.09 -1.19 -15.49
C ILE A 72 -11.15 -1.50 -16.66
N ASN A 73 -10.70 -2.74 -16.79
CA ASN A 73 -9.80 -3.14 -17.88
C ASN A 73 -10.52 -3.08 -19.25
N VAL A 74 -11.77 -3.54 -19.32
CA VAL A 74 -12.61 -3.49 -20.53
C VAL A 74 -12.91 -2.05 -20.93
N SER A 75 -13.25 -1.17 -19.99
CA SER A 75 -13.38 0.27 -20.27
C SER A 75 -12.05 0.88 -20.73
N GLY A 76 -10.93 0.40 -20.20
CA GLY A 76 -9.58 0.82 -20.61
C GLY A 76 -9.26 0.48 -22.06
N ILE A 77 -9.55 -0.75 -22.50
CA ILE A 77 -9.33 -1.16 -23.91
C ILE A 77 -10.36 -0.51 -24.84
N CYS A 78 -11.60 -0.30 -24.41
CA CYS A 78 -12.62 0.43 -25.16
C CYS A 78 -12.16 1.84 -25.51
N LYS A 79 -11.53 2.56 -24.57
CA LYS A 79 -10.94 3.88 -24.88
C LYS A 79 -9.85 3.83 -25.94
N LYS A 80 -9.03 2.77 -25.96
CA LYS A 80 -8.02 2.59 -26.99
C LYS A 80 -8.65 2.28 -28.35
N TRP A 81 -9.72 1.49 -28.34
CA TRP A 81 -10.52 1.20 -29.54
C TRP A 81 -11.19 2.46 -30.11
N LYS A 82 -11.86 3.27 -29.27
CA LYS A 82 -12.44 4.56 -29.70
C LYS A 82 -11.40 5.48 -30.35
N ARG A 83 -10.17 5.50 -29.82
CA ARG A 83 -9.04 6.25 -30.41
C ARG A 83 -8.59 5.66 -31.74
N TYR A 84 -8.46 4.35 -31.83
CA TYR A 84 -8.14 3.67 -33.10
C TYR A 84 -9.17 4.00 -34.19
N CYS A 85 -10.47 3.89 -33.89
CA CYS A 85 -11.52 4.23 -34.85
C CYS A 85 -11.47 5.69 -35.31
N ALA A 86 -11.16 6.62 -34.39
CA ALA A 86 -11.01 8.03 -34.72
C ALA A 86 -9.73 8.34 -35.50
N ASP A 87 -8.61 7.72 -35.14
CA ASP A 87 -7.29 8.00 -35.72
C ASP A 87 -7.09 7.34 -37.10
N MET A 88 -7.74 6.19 -37.34
CA MET A 88 -7.64 5.40 -38.57
C MET A 88 -8.90 5.53 -39.46
N GLU A 89 -9.84 6.40 -39.08
CA GLU A 89 -11.09 6.69 -39.82
C GLU A 89 -11.94 5.44 -40.17
N VAL A 90 -11.91 4.41 -39.32
CA VAL A 90 -12.59 3.10 -39.53
C VAL A 90 -14.10 3.16 -39.24
N GLY A 91 -14.67 4.36 -39.12
CA GLY A 91 -16.08 4.59 -38.81
C GLY A 91 -16.44 4.58 -37.32
N ASP A 92 -17.74 4.53 -37.02
CA ASP A 92 -18.23 4.55 -35.64
C ASP A 92 -17.85 3.28 -34.87
N TRP A 93 -17.29 3.48 -33.68
CA TRP A 93 -16.65 2.43 -32.89
C TRP A 93 -17.60 1.29 -32.50
N GLU A 94 -18.89 1.57 -32.34
CA GLU A 94 -19.92 0.56 -32.02
C GLU A 94 -20.27 -0.30 -33.22
N VAL A 95 -20.39 0.31 -34.41
CA VAL A 95 -20.72 -0.41 -35.63
C VAL A 95 -19.55 -1.31 -36.03
N THR A 96 -18.33 -0.81 -35.93
CA THR A 96 -17.12 -1.54 -36.30
C THR A 96 -16.82 -2.72 -35.37
N ILE A 97 -17.16 -2.63 -34.07
CA ILE A 97 -16.99 -3.78 -33.16
C ILE A 97 -18.11 -4.83 -33.31
N LYS A 98 -19.31 -4.41 -33.73
CA LYS A 98 -20.43 -5.33 -34.05
C LYS A 98 -20.15 -6.14 -35.30
N ASN A 99 -19.58 -5.51 -36.33
CA ASN A 99 -19.20 -6.14 -37.60
C ASN A 99 -17.69 -6.41 -37.66
N LEU A 100 -17.10 -6.91 -36.58
CA LEU A 100 -15.65 -7.07 -36.48
C LEU A 100 -15.15 -8.09 -37.51
N ASP A 101 -14.37 -7.62 -38.49
CA ASP A 101 -13.58 -8.47 -39.36
C ASP A 101 -12.23 -8.84 -38.72
N ARG A 102 -11.69 -10.00 -39.10
CA ARG A 102 -10.38 -10.48 -38.69
C ARG A 102 -9.28 -9.48 -39.05
N GLY A 103 -9.34 -8.86 -40.23
CA GLY A 103 -8.36 -7.86 -40.66
C GLY A 103 -8.35 -6.64 -39.74
N THR A 104 -9.53 -6.14 -39.38
CA THR A 104 -9.68 -4.99 -38.47
C THR A 104 -9.19 -5.30 -37.05
N ALA A 105 -9.39 -6.54 -36.58
CA ALA A 105 -8.87 -6.97 -35.28
C ALA A 105 -7.33 -7.03 -35.28
N GLN A 106 -6.72 -7.48 -36.39
CA GLN A 106 -5.26 -7.50 -36.56
C GLN A 106 -4.68 -6.08 -36.62
N ASP A 107 -5.30 -5.18 -37.40
CA ASP A 107 -4.84 -3.80 -37.54
C ASP A 107 -4.92 -3.02 -36.21
N PHE A 108 -5.98 -3.23 -35.42
CA PHE A 108 -6.06 -2.66 -34.08
C PHE A 108 -4.92 -3.13 -33.17
N LEU A 109 -4.51 -4.40 -33.25
CA LEU A 109 -3.37 -4.89 -32.46
C LEU A 109 -2.06 -4.26 -32.93
N LEU A 110 -1.89 -4.05 -34.24
CA LEU A 110 -0.76 -3.31 -34.79
C LEU A 110 -0.73 -1.88 -34.23
N TYR A 111 -1.83 -1.14 -34.34
CA TYR A 111 -1.99 0.20 -33.77
C TYR A 111 -1.68 0.24 -32.28
N VAL A 112 -2.12 -0.77 -31.52
CA VAL A 112 -1.83 -0.86 -30.08
C VAL A 112 -0.34 -1.06 -29.82
N CYS A 113 0.37 -1.83 -30.65
CA CYS A 113 1.82 -2.03 -30.53
C CYS A 113 2.62 -0.80 -30.97
N GLU A 114 2.15 -0.05 -31.96
CA GLU A 114 2.82 1.18 -32.45
C GLU A 114 2.68 2.35 -31.48
N ARG A 115 1.47 2.60 -30.96
CA ARG A 115 1.19 3.80 -30.16
C ARG A 115 1.34 3.60 -28.65
N TYR A 116 1.35 2.36 -28.16
CA TYR A 116 1.50 2.07 -26.73
C TYR A 116 2.77 1.26 -26.47
N LYS A 117 3.52 1.66 -25.44
CA LYS A 117 4.75 0.97 -25.03
C LYS A 117 4.45 -0.42 -24.46
N ILE A 118 4.50 -1.44 -25.31
CA ILE A 118 4.41 -2.86 -24.93
C ILE A 118 5.82 -3.46 -24.99
N THR A 119 6.30 -3.96 -23.86
CA THR A 119 7.66 -4.52 -23.75
C THR A 119 7.68 -6.04 -23.66
N SER A 120 6.53 -6.69 -23.41
CA SER A 120 6.42 -8.14 -23.28
C SER A 120 5.16 -8.65 -23.97
N TRP A 121 5.26 -9.80 -24.63
CA TRP A 121 4.12 -10.41 -25.32
C TRP A 121 3.05 -10.94 -24.36
N GLY A 122 3.38 -11.15 -23.08
CA GLY A 122 2.38 -11.42 -22.04
C GLY A 122 1.42 -10.24 -21.82
N SER A 123 1.92 -9.00 -21.90
CA SER A 123 1.08 -7.79 -21.78
C SER A 123 0.15 -7.63 -22.98
N GLY A 124 0.64 -7.94 -24.20
CA GLY A 124 -0.22 -7.94 -25.38
C GLY A 124 -1.27 -9.05 -25.35
N HIS A 125 -0.94 -10.23 -24.83
CA HIS A 125 -1.94 -11.28 -24.60
C HIS A 125 -3.09 -10.79 -23.69
N GLU A 126 -2.77 -10.08 -22.61
CA GLU A 126 -3.79 -9.50 -21.73
C GLU A 126 -4.64 -8.44 -22.46
N TYR A 127 -4.07 -7.61 -23.34
CA TYR A 127 -4.84 -6.67 -24.15
C TYR A 127 -5.78 -7.37 -25.14
N ILE A 128 -5.31 -8.43 -25.81
CA ILE A 128 -6.12 -9.25 -26.71
C ILE A 128 -7.30 -9.88 -25.94
N ARG A 129 -7.03 -10.41 -24.74
CA ARG A 129 -8.08 -10.95 -23.87
C ARG A 129 -9.11 -9.90 -23.45
N GLN A 130 -8.65 -8.69 -23.12
CA GLN A 130 -9.54 -7.57 -22.79
C GLN A 130 -10.38 -7.13 -23.99
N PHE A 131 -9.79 -7.15 -25.19
CA PHE A 131 -10.50 -6.84 -26.43
C PHE A 131 -11.58 -7.90 -26.75
N GLN A 132 -11.28 -9.18 -26.56
CA GLN A 132 -12.27 -10.26 -26.65
C GLN A 132 -13.42 -10.08 -25.65
N GLN A 133 -13.11 -9.67 -24.42
CA GLN A 133 -14.13 -9.35 -23.41
C GLN A 133 -14.99 -8.15 -23.84
N LEU A 134 -14.41 -7.14 -24.48
CA LEU A 134 -15.15 -6.01 -25.04
C LEU A 134 -16.11 -6.48 -26.14
N TYR A 135 -15.61 -7.27 -27.11
CA TYR A 135 -16.42 -7.87 -28.17
C TYR A 135 -17.61 -8.65 -27.60
N THR A 136 -17.36 -9.54 -26.63
CA THR A 136 -18.41 -10.31 -25.97
C THR A 136 -19.41 -9.46 -25.19
N THR A 137 -18.98 -8.32 -24.64
CA THR A 137 -19.87 -7.40 -23.92
C THR A 137 -20.84 -6.68 -24.87
N MET A 138 -20.35 -6.31 -26.07
CA MET A 138 -21.13 -5.57 -27.07
C MET A 138 -22.06 -6.50 -27.86
N ASN A 139 -21.53 -7.60 -28.40
CA ASN A 139 -22.24 -8.45 -29.36
C ASN A 139 -23.04 -9.57 -28.69
N GLY A 140 -22.82 -9.81 -27.40
CA GLY A 140 -23.47 -10.90 -26.69
C GLY A 140 -23.12 -12.27 -27.26
N GLN A 141 -21.93 -12.41 -27.85
CA GLN A 141 -21.43 -13.67 -28.39
C GLN A 141 -19.93 -13.76 -28.14
N TYR A 142 -19.41 -14.99 -28.02
CA TYR A 142 -17.97 -15.19 -28.00
C TYR A 142 -17.42 -15.01 -29.41
N MET A 143 -16.26 -14.37 -29.51
CA MET A 143 -15.51 -14.32 -30.76
C MET A 143 -15.18 -15.74 -31.21
N ASP A 144 -15.18 -15.97 -32.52
CA ASP A 144 -14.89 -17.31 -33.06
C ASP A 144 -13.54 -17.83 -32.56
N ARG A 145 -13.50 -19.15 -32.26
CA ARG A 145 -12.32 -19.79 -31.67
C ARG A 145 -11.17 -19.89 -32.65
N ASN A 146 -11.44 -20.05 -33.95
CA ASN A 146 -10.43 -20.11 -34.99
C ASN A 146 -9.88 -18.72 -35.26
N ASP A 147 -10.73 -17.71 -35.39
CA ASP A 147 -10.30 -16.31 -35.54
C ASP A 147 -9.46 -15.85 -34.35
N THR A 148 -9.90 -16.20 -33.14
CA THR A 148 -9.14 -15.94 -31.91
C THR A 148 -7.75 -16.59 -31.93
N LYS A 149 -7.66 -17.84 -32.37
CA LYS A 149 -6.39 -18.56 -32.47
C LYS A 149 -5.51 -17.93 -33.54
N GLU A 150 -6.06 -17.51 -34.67
CA GLU A 150 -5.31 -16.91 -35.77
C GLU A 150 -4.76 -15.53 -35.37
N VAL A 151 -5.61 -14.65 -34.85
CA VAL A 151 -5.22 -13.32 -34.36
C VAL A 151 -4.16 -13.41 -33.27
N TYR A 152 -4.30 -14.34 -32.31
CA TYR A 152 -3.35 -14.47 -31.21
C TYR A 152 -2.09 -15.27 -31.55
N LYS A 153 -2.23 -16.49 -32.09
CA LYS A 153 -1.11 -17.39 -32.34
C LYS A 153 -0.38 -17.07 -33.65
N GLN A 154 -1.10 -16.79 -34.73
CA GLN A 154 -0.48 -16.59 -36.04
C GLN A 154 -0.05 -15.14 -36.24
N TYR A 155 -0.93 -14.18 -36.00
CA TYR A 155 -0.62 -12.77 -36.24
C TYR A 155 0.21 -12.15 -35.11
N TYR A 156 -0.32 -12.14 -33.89
CA TYR A 156 0.38 -11.47 -32.78
C TYR A 156 1.71 -12.15 -32.43
N ARG A 157 1.70 -13.47 -32.23
CA ARG A 157 2.91 -14.20 -31.83
C ARG A 157 3.95 -14.38 -32.94
N SER A 158 3.54 -14.67 -34.18
CA SER A 158 4.50 -14.94 -35.25
C SER A 158 4.95 -13.68 -36.00
N ILE A 159 4.15 -12.61 -36.01
CA ILE A 159 4.45 -11.39 -36.79
C ILE A 159 4.75 -10.19 -35.88
N LEU A 160 3.85 -9.84 -34.96
CA LEU A 160 4.01 -8.63 -34.13
C LEU A 160 5.11 -8.79 -33.07
N VAL A 161 5.27 -9.97 -32.48
CA VAL A 161 6.33 -10.21 -31.48
C VAL A 161 7.73 -10.01 -32.05
N PRO A 162 8.11 -10.60 -33.20
CA PRO A 162 9.39 -10.31 -33.84
C PRO A 162 9.51 -8.86 -34.30
N ARG A 163 8.45 -8.29 -34.92
CA ARG A 163 8.48 -6.93 -35.48
C ARG A 163 8.75 -5.84 -34.44
N PHE A 164 8.18 -5.99 -33.24
CA PHE A 164 8.32 -5.00 -32.14
C PHE A 164 9.30 -5.45 -31.05
N GLY A 165 9.98 -6.59 -31.21
CA GLY A 165 10.93 -7.12 -30.23
C GLY A 165 10.28 -7.43 -28.87
N HIS A 166 9.03 -7.89 -28.85
CA HIS A 166 8.33 -8.17 -27.59
C HIS A 166 8.99 -9.32 -26.82
N ARG A 167 9.54 -9.02 -25.64
CA ARG A 167 10.28 -10.00 -24.85
C ARG A 167 9.39 -11.08 -24.24
N ALA A 168 9.96 -12.28 -24.12
CA ALA A 168 9.28 -13.37 -23.44
C ALA A 168 9.06 -13.10 -21.95
N PRO A 169 7.88 -13.48 -21.41
CA PRO A 169 7.62 -13.28 -20.00
C PRO A 169 8.60 -14.13 -19.19
N ASN A 170 9.31 -13.48 -18.26
CA ASN A 170 10.35 -14.08 -17.42
C ASN A 170 11.62 -14.55 -18.16
N ILE A 171 11.98 -13.91 -19.29
CA ILE A 171 13.22 -14.23 -20.02
C ILE A 171 14.48 -14.00 -19.14
N ASP A 172 14.46 -12.96 -18.30
CA ASP A 172 15.56 -12.61 -17.38
C ASP A 172 15.53 -13.43 -16.07
N GLY A 173 14.87 -14.59 -16.10
CA GLY A 173 14.68 -15.45 -14.94
C GLY A 173 13.52 -15.04 -14.02
N LYS A 174 13.32 -15.84 -12.96
CA LYS A 174 12.31 -15.60 -11.93
C LYS A 174 13.00 -15.41 -10.58
N PRO A 175 13.42 -14.18 -10.23
CA PRO A 175 14.04 -13.91 -8.93
C PRO A 175 13.13 -14.36 -7.78
N VAL A 176 13.77 -14.95 -6.77
CA VAL A 176 13.17 -15.61 -5.59
C VAL A 176 13.82 -15.04 -4.33
N LEU A 177 13.01 -14.76 -3.30
CA LEU A 177 13.51 -14.36 -1.97
C LEU A 177 13.70 -15.58 -1.07
N ASN A 178 14.69 -15.53 -0.20
CA ASN A 178 14.96 -16.50 0.88
C ASN A 178 14.98 -15.79 2.26
N VAL A 179 15.38 -16.51 3.31
CA VAL A 179 15.53 -15.97 4.68
C VAL A 179 16.55 -14.85 4.77
N ASP A 180 17.71 -14.97 4.13
CA ASP A 180 18.77 -13.96 4.18
C ASP A 180 18.32 -12.65 3.53
N ASN A 181 17.61 -12.77 2.41
CA ASN A 181 16.98 -11.66 1.72
C ASN A 181 15.98 -10.94 2.63
N LEU A 182 15.15 -11.71 3.34
CA LEU A 182 14.21 -11.16 4.33
C LEU A 182 14.95 -10.51 5.51
N ARG A 183 16.06 -11.10 5.98
CA ARG A 183 16.90 -10.51 7.04
C ARG A 183 17.45 -9.17 6.61
N VAL A 184 18.13 -9.13 5.45
CA VAL A 184 18.76 -7.92 4.91
C VAL A 184 17.74 -6.79 4.75
N ILE A 185 16.57 -7.06 4.16
CA ILE A 185 15.59 -5.99 3.93
C ILE A 185 14.95 -5.51 5.25
N LEU A 186 14.73 -6.40 6.23
CA LEU A 186 14.18 -6.02 7.53
C LEU A 186 15.19 -5.24 8.36
N THR A 187 16.45 -5.68 8.39
CA THR A 187 17.56 -4.95 9.02
C THR A 187 17.76 -3.61 8.34
N PHE A 188 17.76 -3.54 7.01
CA PHE A 188 17.85 -2.27 6.29
C PHE A 188 16.70 -1.34 6.66
N ASN A 189 15.45 -1.83 6.66
CA ASN A 189 14.28 -1.04 6.98
C ASN A 189 14.33 -0.43 8.39
N ILE A 190 14.90 -1.12 9.39
CA ILE A 190 14.99 -0.64 10.77
C ILE A 190 16.29 0.13 11.05
N ALA A 191 17.45 -0.38 10.65
CA ALA A 191 18.75 0.20 10.98
C ALA A 191 19.17 1.30 9.99
N TYR A 192 19.18 0.99 8.70
CA TYR A 192 19.91 1.78 7.69
C TYR A 192 19.03 2.72 6.87
N ASP A 193 17.73 2.46 6.77
CA ASP A 193 16.87 3.21 5.87
C ASP A 193 16.72 4.68 6.32
N THR A 194 17.27 5.58 5.50
CA THR A 194 17.22 7.03 5.68
C THR A 194 16.00 7.66 5.03
N SER A 195 15.12 6.86 4.40
CA SER A 195 13.89 7.34 3.78
C SER A 195 12.97 7.99 4.82
N ILE A 196 12.49 9.19 4.47
CA ILE A 196 11.57 9.96 5.29
C ILE A 196 10.14 9.52 5.03
N PHE A 197 9.53 8.87 6.01
CA PHE A 197 8.12 8.51 5.98
C PHE A 197 7.25 9.59 6.66
N PRO A 198 5.95 9.68 6.30
CA PRO A 198 5.02 10.56 7.00
C PRO A 198 4.88 10.29 8.51
N GLY A 199 5.17 9.07 8.94
CA GLY A 199 5.29 8.66 10.34
C GLY A 199 5.96 7.29 10.43
N GLU A 200 6.64 7.03 11.55
CA GLU A 200 7.49 5.84 11.70
C GLU A 200 6.69 4.53 11.82
N ARG A 201 5.39 4.59 12.13
CA ARG A 201 4.46 3.44 11.99
C ARG A 201 4.53 2.81 10.59
N HIS A 202 4.78 3.61 9.54
CA HIS A 202 4.88 3.10 8.18
C HIS A 202 6.03 2.09 8.05
N ARG A 203 7.16 2.33 8.72
CA ARG A 203 8.32 1.43 8.77
C ARG A 203 7.98 0.07 9.39
N ILE A 204 7.23 0.09 10.49
CA ILE A 204 6.72 -1.13 11.15
C ILE A 204 5.69 -1.84 10.26
N SER A 205 4.85 -1.08 9.57
CA SER A 205 3.86 -1.61 8.63
C SER A 205 4.51 -2.30 7.43
N LEU A 206 5.62 -1.74 6.91
CA LEU A 206 6.41 -2.36 5.84
C LEU A 206 7.04 -3.67 6.30
N ALA A 207 7.65 -3.69 7.50
CA ALA A 207 8.21 -4.92 8.07
C ALA A 207 7.16 -6.04 8.18
N GLY A 208 5.97 -5.72 8.72
CA GLY A 208 4.85 -6.65 8.80
C GLY A 208 4.37 -7.13 7.43
N CYS A 209 4.32 -6.24 6.43
CA CYS A 209 3.97 -6.62 5.07
C CYS A 209 5.00 -7.57 4.45
N TYR A 210 6.30 -7.33 4.65
CA TYR A 210 7.37 -8.18 4.09
C TYR A 210 7.35 -9.58 4.70
N GLN A 211 7.20 -9.66 6.02
CA GLN A 211 7.02 -10.93 6.75
C GLN A 211 5.80 -11.70 6.24
N LEU A 212 4.61 -11.07 6.23
CA LEU A 212 3.37 -11.73 5.80
C LEU A 212 3.41 -12.17 4.33
N LEU A 213 4.03 -11.38 3.43
CA LEU A 213 4.16 -11.76 2.02
C LEU A 213 5.05 -12.99 1.84
N CYS A 214 6.16 -13.10 2.58
CA CYS A 214 7.08 -14.23 2.50
C CYS A 214 6.47 -15.50 3.13
N TYR A 215 5.77 -15.38 4.26
CA TYR A 215 5.23 -16.54 4.99
C TYR A 215 3.89 -17.06 4.48
N THR A 216 3.21 -16.36 3.56
CA THR A 216 1.87 -16.77 3.08
C THR A 216 1.79 -16.91 1.57
N GLY A 217 2.75 -16.33 0.83
CA GLY A 217 2.65 -16.18 -0.62
C GLY A 217 1.44 -15.36 -1.07
N ALA A 218 0.81 -14.59 -0.17
CA ALA A 218 -0.39 -13.83 -0.47
C ALA A 218 -0.14 -12.78 -1.56
N ARG A 219 -1.20 -12.42 -2.32
CA ARG A 219 -1.08 -11.28 -3.22
C ARG A 219 -1.05 -9.99 -2.37
N PRO A 220 -0.29 -8.97 -2.80
CA PRO A 220 -0.22 -7.69 -2.07
C PRO A 220 -1.59 -7.03 -1.87
N ALA A 221 -2.48 -7.17 -2.84
CA ALA A 221 -3.85 -6.64 -2.78
C ALA A 221 -4.73 -7.31 -1.70
N GLU A 222 -4.23 -8.36 -1.04
CA GLU A 222 -4.90 -9.00 0.09
C GLU A 222 -4.48 -8.38 1.43
N LEU A 223 -3.34 -7.69 1.46
CA LEU A 223 -2.81 -6.99 2.63
C LEU A 223 -3.14 -5.49 2.59
N VAL A 224 -2.96 -4.88 1.40
CA VAL A 224 -3.08 -3.45 1.17
C VAL A 224 -4.07 -3.16 0.04
N ASP A 225 -4.58 -1.93 -0.05
CA ASP A 225 -5.54 -1.53 -1.08
C ASP A 225 -4.93 -1.63 -2.48
N GLY A 226 -5.41 -2.62 -3.22
CA GLY A 226 -5.06 -2.86 -4.62
C GLY A 226 -6.10 -2.32 -5.62
N GLU A 227 -7.15 -1.64 -5.18
CA GLU A 227 -8.24 -1.22 -6.07
C GLU A 227 -7.78 -0.13 -7.05
N ARG A 228 -8.05 -0.35 -8.33
CA ARG A 228 -7.85 0.67 -9.35
C ARG A 228 -9.00 1.68 -9.28
N ARG A 229 -8.66 2.96 -9.42
CA ARG A 229 -9.66 4.02 -9.52
C ARG A 229 -10.53 3.80 -10.76
N LYS A 230 -11.85 3.80 -10.56
CA LYS A 230 -12.83 3.74 -11.64
C LYS A 230 -12.66 4.95 -12.57
N PRO A 231 -12.72 4.78 -13.91
CA PRO A 231 -12.71 5.89 -14.86
C PRO A 231 -13.86 6.87 -14.57
N LYS A 232 -13.58 8.17 -14.60
CA LYS A 232 -14.60 9.21 -14.37
C LYS A 232 -15.41 9.57 -15.62
N ASP A 233 -15.09 8.95 -16.76
CA ASP A 233 -15.58 9.36 -18.08
C ASP A 233 -16.89 8.67 -18.49
N GLY A 234 -17.70 8.19 -17.53
CA GLY A 234 -18.98 7.50 -17.81
C GLY A 234 -18.87 6.13 -18.51
N SER A 235 -17.72 5.78 -19.09
CA SER A 235 -17.49 4.53 -19.87
C SER A 235 -17.88 3.21 -19.17
N ILE A 236 -17.91 3.16 -17.83
CA ILE A 236 -18.41 1.97 -17.12
C ILE A 236 -19.94 1.90 -17.22
N GLN A 237 -20.64 3.03 -17.07
CA GLN A 237 -22.09 3.11 -17.20
C GLN A 237 -22.51 2.88 -18.66
N GLU A 238 -21.74 3.39 -19.62
CA GLU A 238 -21.96 3.16 -21.06
C GLU A 238 -21.87 1.67 -21.43
N LEU A 239 -20.85 0.96 -20.94
CA LEU A 239 -20.62 -0.47 -21.30
C LEU A 239 -21.41 -1.46 -20.44
N PHE A 240 -21.71 -1.12 -19.18
CA PHE A 240 -22.28 -2.04 -18.19
C PHE A 240 -23.57 -1.54 -17.54
N GLY A 241 -24.11 -0.39 -17.96
CA GLY A 241 -25.36 0.18 -17.43
C GLY A 241 -26.62 -0.43 -18.02
N GLN A 242 -26.53 -1.16 -19.14
CA GLN A 242 -27.66 -1.88 -19.73
C GLN A 242 -27.69 -3.35 -19.32
N ASN A 243 -28.89 -3.74 -18.88
CA ASN A 243 -29.47 -5.05 -18.54
C ASN A 243 -28.66 -6.30 -18.94
N ALA A 244 -28.57 -7.27 -18.02
CA ALA A 244 -27.79 -8.50 -18.15
C ALA A 244 -28.18 -9.45 -19.30
N VAL A 245 -29.29 -9.17 -20.00
CA VAL A 245 -29.91 -10.01 -21.03
C VAL A 245 -30.07 -9.20 -22.32
N GLN A 246 -29.52 -9.69 -23.43
CA GLN A 246 -29.79 -9.17 -24.79
C GLN A 246 -30.80 -10.08 -25.49
N SER A 247 -31.95 -9.52 -25.89
CA SER A 247 -32.99 -10.21 -26.68
C SER A 247 -32.71 -10.09 -28.19
N SER A 248 -33.28 -11.00 -28.98
CA SER A 248 -32.92 -11.25 -30.38
C SER A 248 -33.67 -10.44 -31.44
N SER A 249 -34.37 -9.35 -31.10
CA SER A 249 -35.19 -8.61 -32.07
C SER A 249 -34.46 -7.37 -32.60
N PRO A 250 -34.15 -7.28 -33.91
CA PRO A 250 -33.76 -6.02 -34.54
C PRO A 250 -35.03 -5.28 -34.93
N SER A 251 -35.42 -4.25 -34.18
CA SER A 251 -36.50 -3.35 -34.59
C SER A 251 -36.01 -1.91 -34.60
N SER A 252 -35.85 -1.44 -35.83
CA SER A 252 -35.75 -0.05 -36.27
C SER A 252 -36.80 0.84 -35.59
N GLY A 253 -36.37 2.00 -35.08
CA GLY A 253 -37.17 3.22 -34.94
C GLY A 253 -38.42 3.24 -34.05
N GLY A 254 -38.46 4.18 -33.11
CA GLY A 254 -39.70 4.71 -32.52
C GLY A 254 -40.08 4.15 -31.14
N ASP A 255 -40.42 5.08 -30.25
CA ASP A 255 -40.74 4.92 -28.82
C ASP A 255 -41.73 3.80 -28.46
N GLN A 256 -41.50 3.16 -27.31
CA GLN A 256 -42.39 3.12 -26.15
C GLN A 256 -41.86 2.12 -25.11
N ASP A 257 -41.62 2.59 -23.89
CA ASP A 257 -41.38 1.76 -22.71
C ASP A 257 -42.62 0.88 -22.49
N ALA A 258 -42.61 -0.33 -23.05
CA ALA A 258 -43.50 -1.39 -22.59
C ALA A 258 -43.13 -1.70 -21.12
N PRO A 259 -44.09 -1.75 -20.18
CA PRO A 259 -43.79 -2.13 -18.81
C PRO A 259 -43.19 -3.53 -18.84
N ALA A 260 -41.95 -3.65 -18.37
CA ALA A 260 -41.28 -4.93 -18.30
C ALA A 260 -42.20 -5.91 -17.55
N ASP A 261 -42.59 -7.00 -18.19
CA ASP A 261 -43.40 -8.06 -17.59
C ASP A 261 -42.82 -8.39 -16.20
N GLN A 262 -43.67 -8.45 -15.18
CA GLN A 262 -43.29 -8.70 -13.77
C GLN A 262 -42.42 -9.96 -13.64
N ARG A 263 -42.57 -10.90 -14.58
CA ARG A 263 -41.77 -12.12 -14.73
C ARG A 263 -40.36 -11.87 -15.32
N SER A 264 -40.20 -10.90 -16.21
CA SER A 264 -38.90 -10.44 -16.72
C SER A 264 -38.11 -9.69 -15.65
N GLU A 265 -38.79 -8.94 -14.77
CA GLU A 265 -38.17 -8.34 -13.58
C GLU A 265 -37.73 -9.40 -12.56
N LEU A 266 -38.53 -10.44 -12.35
CA LEU A 266 -38.18 -11.58 -11.50
C LEU A 266 -36.95 -12.33 -12.05
N LEU A 267 -36.92 -12.66 -13.34
CA LEU A 267 -35.78 -13.29 -14.01
C LEU A 267 -34.53 -12.39 -13.93
N ARG A 268 -34.68 -11.09 -14.14
CA ARG A 268 -33.59 -10.12 -13.98
C ARG A 268 -33.11 -10.05 -12.53
N GLY A 269 -33.99 -10.10 -11.54
CA GLY A 269 -33.67 -10.15 -10.12
C GLY A 269 -32.90 -11.41 -9.74
N LEU A 270 -33.29 -12.57 -10.28
CA LEU A 270 -32.59 -13.84 -10.11
C LEU A 270 -31.19 -13.85 -10.77
N LEU A 271 -31.07 -13.29 -11.98
CA LEU A 271 -29.79 -13.19 -12.71
C LEU A 271 -28.88 -12.07 -12.16
N SER A 272 -29.43 -11.07 -11.49
CA SER A 272 -28.70 -9.92 -10.92
C SER A 272 -28.41 -10.07 -9.43
N GLN A 273 -28.89 -11.14 -8.78
CA GLN A 273 -28.78 -11.32 -7.34
C GLN A 273 -27.32 -11.15 -6.92
N GLU A 274 -27.07 -10.08 -6.16
CA GLU A 274 -25.75 -9.76 -5.68
C GLU A 274 -25.33 -10.82 -4.67
N ASN A 275 -24.23 -11.52 -4.95
CA ASN A 275 -23.42 -12.11 -3.88
C ASN A 275 -22.98 -10.92 -3.03
N VAL A 276 -23.71 -10.65 -1.95
CA VAL A 276 -23.60 -9.46 -1.08
C VAL A 276 -22.13 -9.15 -0.82
N GLY A 277 -21.61 -8.17 -1.56
CA GLY A 277 -20.27 -7.65 -1.38
C GLY A 277 -20.29 -6.81 -0.12
N ARG A 278 -19.76 -7.37 0.97
CA ARG A 278 -19.62 -6.69 2.26
C ARG A 278 -19.01 -5.30 2.02
N GLY A 279 -19.71 -4.23 2.41
CA GLY A 279 -19.31 -2.82 2.22
C GLY A 279 -18.07 -2.42 3.04
N ARG A 280 -16.99 -3.17 2.89
CA ARG A 280 -15.72 -3.06 3.62
C ARG A 280 -14.54 -2.83 2.68
N PRO A 281 -13.43 -2.28 3.16
CA PRO A 281 -12.22 -2.10 2.35
C PRO A 281 -11.66 -3.45 1.86
N LYS A 282 -11.18 -3.53 0.61
CA LYS A 282 -10.43 -4.69 0.11
C LYS A 282 -8.96 -4.61 0.57
N ALA A 283 -8.74 -4.88 1.85
CA ALA A 283 -7.43 -4.94 2.50
C ALA A 283 -7.52 -5.83 3.75
N LEU A 284 -6.39 -6.11 4.40
CA LEU A 284 -6.39 -6.86 5.65
C LEU A 284 -6.93 -6.01 6.80
N CYS A 285 -8.06 -6.43 7.38
CA CYS A 285 -8.72 -5.77 8.51
C CYS A 285 -8.51 -6.56 9.81
N TYR A 286 -8.74 -5.91 10.96
CA TYR A 286 -8.65 -6.59 12.26
C TYR A 286 -9.65 -7.76 12.38
N GLU A 287 -10.82 -7.69 11.73
CA GLU A 287 -11.78 -8.81 11.70
C GLU A 287 -11.21 -10.10 11.09
N ASP A 288 -10.23 -9.98 10.20
CA ASP A 288 -9.62 -11.12 9.50
C ASP A 288 -8.51 -11.77 10.34
N ILE A 289 -8.08 -11.11 11.42
CA ILE A 289 -7.03 -11.59 12.32
C ILE A 289 -7.66 -12.11 13.61
N MET A 290 -7.41 -13.37 13.94
CA MET A 290 -7.72 -13.94 15.24
C MET A 290 -6.43 -14.05 16.06
N MET A 291 -6.27 -13.14 17.02
CA MET A 291 -5.18 -13.21 18.00
C MET A 291 -5.63 -14.07 19.18
N MET A 292 -4.76 -14.95 19.66
CA MET A 292 -5.08 -15.87 20.75
C MET A 292 -3.85 -16.17 21.61
N ILE A 293 -4.06 -16.49 22.87
CA ILE A 293 -3.04 -17.10 23.71
C ILE A 293 -3.29 -18.61 23.72
N VAL A 294 -2.30 -19.39 23.29
CA VAL A 294 -2.38 -20.85 23.17
C VAL A 294 -1.44 -21.49 24.18
N ARG A 295 -1.90 -22.55 24.82
CA ARG A 295 -1.06 -23.45 25.61
C ARG A 295 -0.45 -24.48 24.68
N HIS A 296 0.87 -24.44 24.55
CA HIS A 296 1.61 -25.40 23.74
C HIS A 296 1.33 -26.83 24.26
N PRO A 297 0.97 -27.79 23.40
CA PRO A 297 0.52 -29.11 23.84
C PRO A 297 1.61 -29.92 24.54
N VAL A 298 2.86 -29.82 24.07
CA VAL A 298 4.01 -30.54 24.65
C VAL A 298 4.64 -29.79 25.84
N THR A 299 5.07 -28.55 25.64
CA THR A 299 5.80 -27.79 26.68
C THR A 299 4.90 -27.19 27.76
N GLY A 300 3.57 -27.16 27.57
CA GLY A 300 2.61 -26.57 28.51
C GLY A 300 2.70 -25.04 28.66
N ARG A 301 3.65 -24.40 27.97
CA ARG A 301 3.89 -22.95 27.98
C ARG A 301 2.77 -22.22 27.27
N CYS A 302 2.46 -21.00 27.73
CA CYS A 302 1.46 -20.15 27.12
C CYS A 302 2.17 -19.16 26.20
N MET A 303 1.74 -19.07 24.94
CA MET A 303 2.33 -18.19 23.94
C MET A 303 1.24 -17.54 23.09
N PRO A 304 1.44 -16.30 22.59
CA PRO A 304 0.53 -15.74 21.62
C PRO A 304 0.64 -16.50 20.30
N ALA A 305 -0.48 -16.72 19.64
CA ALA A 305 -0.56 -17.24 18.29
C ALA A 305 -1.57 -16.38 17.51
N MET A 306 -1.37 -16.31 16.21
CA MET A 306 -2.18 -15.49 15.32
C MET A 306 -2.68 -16.35 14.17
N ALA A 307 -3.98 -16.29 13.88
CA ALA A 307 -4.53 -16.84 12.65
C ALA A 307 -5.01 -15.70 11.76
N ILE A 308 -4.62 -15.69 10.49
CA ILE A 308 -5.06 -14.69 9.52
C ILE A 308 -5.88 -15.36 8.43
N LYS A 309 -7.12 -14.89 8.23
CA LYS A 309 -8.02 -15.34 7.18
C LYS A 309 -7.88 -14.44 5.94
N PHE A 310 -7.27 -14.97 4.89
CA PHE A 310 -7.18 -14.28 3.60
C PHE A 310 -8.41 -14.59 2.76
N ILE A 311 -9.08 -13.54 2.29
CA ILE A 311 -10.38 -13.62 1.59
C ILE A 311 -10.43 -12.82 0.28
N HIS A 312 -9.48 -11.92 0.06
CA HIS A 312 -9.48 -10.96 -1.05
C HIS A 312 -8.58 -11.40 -2.22
N HIS A 313 -8.51 -12.71 -2.49
CA HIS A 313 -7.72 -13.25 -3.59
C HIS A 313 -8.35 -12.95 -4.96
N LYS A 314 -7.56 -13.12 -6.02
CA LYS A 314 -8.02 -12.93 -7.40
C LYS A 314 -9.19 -13.89 -7.69
N GLY A 315 -10.33 -13.32 -8.11
CA GLY A 315 -11.53 -14.09 -8.43
C GLY A 315 -12.45 -14.37 -7.24
N ALA A 316 -12.13 -13.85 -6.04
CA ALA A 316 -12.92 -14.06 -4.82
C ALA A 316 -14.40 -13.65 -4.96
N ASP A 317 -14.70 -12.58 -5.71
CA ASP A 317 -16.08 -12.08 -5.93
C ASP A 317 -17.00 -13.15 -6.56
N ASN A 318 -16.42 -14.05 -7.36
CA ASN A 318 -17.15 -15.12 -8.05
C ASN A 318 -16.98 -16.47 -7.36
N ARG A 319 -15.80 -16.73 -6.78
CA ARG A 319 -15.45 -18.00 -6.13
C ARG A 319 -14.64 -17.72 -4.85
N PRO A 320 -15.30 -17.51 -3.70
CA PRO A 320 -14.60 -17.30 -2.44
C PRO A 320 -13.88 -18.58 -2.02
N LYS A 321 -12.56 -18.50 -1.89
CA LYS A 321 -11.65 -19.50 -1.33
C LYS A 321 -10.90 -18.89 -0.14
N PRO A 322 -11.56 -18.70 1.01
CA PRO A 322 -10.87 -18.28 2.22
C PRO A 322 -9.71 -19.23 2.54
N THR A 323 -8.55 -18.70 2.91
CA THR A 323 -7.42 -19.51 3.37
C THR A 323 -6.90 -18.94 4.68
N ILE A 324 -6.77 -19.79 5.69
CA ILE A 324 -6.33 -19.41 7.03
C ILE A 324 -4.88 -19.87 7.23
N PHE A 325 -4.01 -18.93 7.60
CA PHE A 325 -2.62 -19.20 7.97
C PHE A 325 -2.43 -18.97 9.47
N TYR A 326 -1.71 -19.87 10.13
CA TYR A 326 -1.35 -19.75 11.53
C TYR A 326 0.09 -19.28 11.65
N PHE A 327 0.35 -18.43 12.65
CA PHE A 327 1.66 -17.88 12.95
C PHE A 327 1.97 -18.05 14.42
N THR A 328 3.22 -18.39 14.69
CA THR A 328 3.76 -18.46 16.04
C THR A 328 4.94 -17.50 16.20
N PRO A 329 5.27 -17.09 17.43
CA PRO A 329 6.39 -16.20 17.67
C PRO A 329 7.71 -16.86 17.30
N ALA A 330 8.46 -16.24 16.39
CA ALA A 330 9.78 -16.72 16.01
C ALA A 330 10.80 -16.48 17.15
N ARG A 331 11.82 -17.34 17.22
CA ARG A 331 12.95 -17.20 18.17
C ARG A 331 13.77 -15.93 17.88
N LYS A 332 14.03 -15.65 16.60
CA LYS A 332 14.58 -14.37 16.13
C LYS A 332 13.46 -13.33 16.06
N LEU A 333 13.57 -12.26 16.84
CA LEU A 333 12.52 -11.25 17.00
C LEU A 333 12.26 -10.48 15.70
N LEU A 334 13.30 -10.27 14.88
CA LEU A 334 13.21 -9.64 13.56
C LEU A 334 12.20 -10.33 12.64
N PHE A 335 12.06 -11.66 12.75
CA PHE A 335 11.21 -12.46 11.89
C PHE A 335 9.79 -12.64 12.42
N CYS A 336 9.45 -12.11 13.59
CA CYS A 336 8.20 -12.38 14.29
C CYS A 336 7.05 -11.46 13.81
N PRO A 337 6.10 -11.94 12.97
CA PRO A 337 4.98 -11.12 12.52
C PRO A 337 3.95 -10.87 13.63
N VAL A 338 3.90 -11.76 14.62
CA VAL A 338 3.01 -11.64 15.78
C VAL A 338 3.36 -10.40 16.59
N SER A 339 4.65 -10.15 16.85
CA SER A 339 5.11 -8.94 17.55
C SER A 339 4.72 -7.66 16.80
N THR A 340 4.90 -7.64 15.49
CA THR A 340 4.53 -6.51 14.63
C THR A 340 3.03 -6.19 14.72
N ILE A 341 2.17 -7.21 14.63
CA ILE A 341 0.71 -7.03 14.71
C ILE A 341 0.27 -6.62 16.12
N LEU A 342 0.89 -7.18 17.18
CA LEU A 342 0.62 -6.78 18.56
C LEU A 342 0.98 -5.31 18.79
N ALA A 343 2.13 -4.84 18.31
CA ALA A 343 2.53 -3.44 18.42
C ALA A 343 1.54 -2.50 17.71
N LEU A 344 1.11 -2.84 16.49
CA LEU A 344 0.10 -2.06 15.76
C LEU A 344 -1.25 -2.04 16.48
N ALA A 345 -1.67 -3.18 17.05
CA ALA A 345 -2.92 -3.29 17.80
C ALA A 345 -2.91 -2.51 19.12
N LEU A 346 -1.79 -2.51 19.84
CA LEU A 346 -1.59 -1.74 21.07
C LEU A 346 -1.61 -0.23 20.79
N HIS A 347 -0.87 0.22 19.78
CA HIS A 347 -0.90 1.61 19.32
C HIS A 347 -2.33 2.05 18.92
N ASP A 348 -3.12 1.14 18.34
CA ASP A 348 -4.48 1.41 17.91
C ASP A 348 -5.54 1.27 19.01
N LYS A 349 -5.14 0.82 20.21
CA LYS A 349 -6.05 0.49 21.32
C LYS A 349 -7.17 -0.44 20.86
N ALA A 350 -6.82 -1.44 20.04
CA ALA A 350 -7.76 -2.28 19.32
C ALA A 350 -8.42 -3.37 20.17
N PHE A 351 -7.81 -3.74 21.30
CA PHE A 351 -8.33 -4.77 22.20
C PHE A 351 -9.59 -4.32 22.94
N ASP A 352 -10.57 -5.23 23.04
CA ASP A 352 -11.84 -5.00 23.75
C ASP A 352 -11.64 -5.01 25.27
N ALA A 353 -10.73 -5.85 25.76
CA ALA A 353 -10.38 -5.90 27.18
C ALA A 353 -9.60 -4.65 27.59
N SER A 354 -10.16 -3.88 28.53
CA SER A 354 -9.56 -2.65 29.05
C SER A 354 -8.23 -2.86 29.78
N SER A 355 -7.96 -4.07 30.26
CA SER A 355 -6.70 -4.44 30.94
C SER A 355 -5.54 -4.70 29.98
N LEU A 356 -5.78 -4.89 28.67
CA LEU A 356 -4.73 -5.17 27.70
C LEU A 356 -4.12 -3.86 27.17
N THR A 357 -3.41 -3.16 28.06
CA THR A 357 -2.76 -1.87 27.76
C THR A 357 -1.33 -2.02 27.25
N ASP A 358 -0.62 -3.06 27.70
CA ASP A 358 0.82 -3.19 27.50
C ASP A 358 1.22 -4.60 27.01
N ALA A 359 2.36 -4.69 26.32
CA ALA A 359 2.85 -5.95 25.77
C ALA A 359 3.09 -7.01 26.85
N ALA A 360 3.59 -6.60 28.02
CA ALA A 360 3.84 -7.48 29.15
C ALA A 360 2.58 -8.19 29.63
N ILE A 361 1.44 -7.49 29.69
CA ILE A 361 0.17 -8.06 30.16
C ILE A 361 -0.33 -9.11 29.15
N ILE A 362 -0.23 -8.80 27.85
CA ILE A 362 -0.65 -9.72 26.78
C ILE A 362 0.23 -10.98 26.78
N LEU A 363 1.55 -10.83 26.83
CA LEU A 363 2.49 -11.95 26.75
C LEU A 363 2.50 -12.82 28.01
N LYS A 364 2.15 -12.26 29.18
CA LYS A 364 2.02 -13.01 30.45
C LYS A 364 0.62 -13.61 30.66
N ALA A 365 -0.35 -13.29 29.81
CA ALA A 365 -1.71 -13.80 29.92
C ALA A 365 -1.71 -15.35 29.81
N LYS A 366 -2.59 -15.99 30.59
CA LYS A 366 -2.70 -17.45 30.60
C LYS A 366 -4.16 -17.85 30.34
N PRO A 367 -4.41 -18.83 29.44
CA PRO A 367 -5.73 -19.40 29.31
C PRO A 367 -6.11 -20.13 30.60
N PRO A 368 -7.41 -20.16 30.97
CA PRO A 368 -7.90 -20.97 32.08
C PRO A 368 -7.41 -22.42 31.97
N ARG A 369 -7.15 -23.08 33.10
CA ARG A 369 -6.52 -24.43 33.14
C ARG A 369 -7.22 -25.48 32.26
N PHE A 370 -8.54 -25.36 32.10
CA PHE A 370 -9.36 -26.28 31.30
C PHE A 370 -9.50 -25.89 29.82
N LYS A 371 -8.85 -24.81 29.36
CA LYS A 371 -8.86 -24.36 27.96
C LYS A 371 -7.46 -24.40 27.37
N HIS A 372 -7.36 -24.88 26.13
CA HIS A 372 -6.11 -24.85 25.36
C HIS A 372 -5.81 -23.48 24.75
N CYS A 373 -6.82 -22.65 24.52
CA CYS A 373 -6.64 -21.31 23.95
C CYS A 373 -7.60 -20.28 24.56
N THR A 374 -7.19 -19.01 24.53
CA THR A 374 -8.05 -17.85 24.86
C THR A 374 -7.91 -16.80 23.77
N PRO A 375 -8.97 -16.53 22.99
CA PRO A 375 -8.93 -15.51 21.94
C PRO A 375 -8.93 -14.11 22.54
N LEU A 376 -8.07 -13.23 22.03
CA LEU A 376 -8.07 -11.81 22.33
C LEU A 376 -9.07 -11.13 21.39
N ARG A 377 -10.11 -10.51 21.95
CA ARG A 377 -11.18 -9.88 21.16
C ARG A 377 -10.82 -8.45 20.79
N TRP A 378 -11.16 -8.07 19.56
CA TRP A 378 -11.09 -6.69 19.08
C TRP A 378 -12.37 -5.93 19.44
N LYS A 379 -12.26 -4.62 19.63
CA LYS A 379 -13.41 -3.73 19.74
C LYS A 379 -14.25 -3.77 18.46
N LYS A 380 -15.57 -3.67 18.59
CA LYS A 380 -16.51 -3.70 17.44
C LYS A 380 -16.21 -2.62 16.40
N GLU A 381 -15.82 -1.42 16.85
CA GLU A 381 -15.46 -0.29 16.00
C GLU A 381 -14.16 -0.50 15.20
N MET A 382 -13.28 -1.40 15.67
CA MET A 382 -11.98 -1.67 15.03
C MET A 382 -12.02 -2.80 14.01
N LEU A 383 -13.08 -3.62 14.00
CA LEU A 383 -13.20 -4.80 13.13
C LEU A 383 -13.02 -4.47 11.64
N LEU A 384 -13.65 -3.40 11.16
CA LEU A 384 -13.57 -2.96 9.76
C LEU A 384 -12.40 -2.02 9.46
N THR A 385 -11.54 -1.76 10.46
CA THR A 385 -10.37 -0.89 10.28
C THR A 385 -9.23 -1.69 9.67
N PRO A 386 -8.63 -1.22 8.56
CA PRO A 386 -7.44 -1.85 7.99
C PRO A 386 -6.26 -1.80 8.96
N VAL A 387 -5.46 -2.86 9.01
CA VAL A 387 -4.26 -2.92 9.87
C VAL A 387 -3.16 -1.98 9.34
N PHE A 388 -2.89 -2.08 8.04
CA PHE A 388 -1.92 -1.25 7.33
C PHE A 388 -2.61 -0.03 6.73
N ARG A 389 -2.45 1.12 7.38
CA ARG A 389 -3.17 2.36 7.05
C ARG A 389 -2.30 3.37 6.32
N ARG A 390 -2.93 4.20 5.50
CA ARG A 390 -2.25 5.28 4.77
C ARG A 390 -2.16 6.56 5.59
N TYR A 391 -1.17 7.39 5.25
CA TYR A 391 -1.06 8.75 5.76
C TYR A 391 -1.66 9.77 4.78
N ARG A 392 -2.40 10.75 5.30
CA ARG A 392 -2.80 11.98 4.59
C ARG A 392 -2.03 13.15 5.19
N GLY A 393 -0.90 13.51 4.60
CA GLY A 393 0.01 14.48 5.21
C GLY A 393 0.68 13.87 6.44
N ALA A 394 0.54 14.51 7.60
CA ALA A 394 1.11 14.04 8.88
C ALA A 394 0.17 13.12 9.67
N GLU A 395 -1.09 12.95 9.23
CA GLU A 395 -2.12 12.25 9.99
C GLU A 395 -2.42 10.87 9.40
N LEU A 396 -2.65 9.91 10.29
CA LEU A 396 -3.03 8.56 9.95
C LEU A 396 -4.51 8.52 9.53
N SER A 397 -4.78 8.03 8.33
CA SER A 397 -6.13 7.88 7.79
C SER A 397 -6.77 6.57 8.25
N SER A 398 -8.10 6.50 8.21
CA SER A 398 -8.85 5.25 8.35
C SER A 398 -8.77 4.32 7.13
N GLU A 399 -8.22 4.82 6.00
CA GLU A 399 -8.09 4.05 4.77
C GLU A 399 -6.82 3.21 4.74
N ALA A 400 -6.87 2.09 4.00
CA ALA A 400 -5.74 1.18 3.83
C ALA A 400 -4.58 1.82 3.03
N MET A 401 -3.37 1.31 3.26
CA MET A 401 -2.18 1.63 2.48
C MET A 401 -2.41 1.27 1.01
N LEU A 402 -1.85 2.04 0.07
CA LEU A 402 -1.97 1.75 -1.37
C LEU A 402 -0.91 0.74 -1.81
N TYR A 403 -1.29 -0.18 -2.70
CA TYR A 403 -0.37 -1.13 -3.34
C TYR A 403 0.82 -0.44 -4.03
N SER A 404 0.59 0.70 -4.69
CA SER A 404 1.67 1.45 -5.34
C SER A 404 2.72 1.90 -4.34
N LYS A 405 2.32 2.33 -3.13
CA LYS A 405 3.24 2.77 -2.09
C LYS A 405 4.10 1.60 -1.59
N LEU A 406 3.48 0.47 -1.25
CA LEU A 406 4.20 -0.74 -0.84
C LEU A 406 5.20 -1.21 -1.92
N ARG A 407 4.78 -1.21 -3.20
CA ARG A 407 5.64 -1.61 -4.33
C ARG A 407 6.80 -0.64 -4.55
N ASP A 408 6.55 0.66 -4.43
CA ASP A 408 7.58 1.66 -4.66
C ASP A 408 8.59 1.66 -3.52
N ASP A 409 8.14 1.49 -2.27
CA ASP A 409 9.00 1.42 -1.06
C ASP A 409 9.87 0.18 -1.04
N ILE A 410 9.30 -1.03 -1.21
CA ILE A 410 10.09 -2.28 -1.24
C ILE A 410 11.14 -2.25 -2.36
N GLY A 411 10.77 -1.65 -3.49
CA GLY A 411 11.68 -1.57 -4.62
C GLY A 411 12.78 -0.54 -4.41
N GLN A 412 12.51 0.56 -3.71
CA GLN A 412 13.55 1.54 -3.35
C GLN A 412 14.51 0.94 -2.31
N GLN A 413 13.97 0.40 -1.21
CA GLN A 413 14.76 -0.24 -0.16
C GLN A 413 15.60 -1.42 -0.67
N SER A 414 15.12 -2.18 -1.66
CA SER A 414 15.93 -3.22 -2.29
C SER A 414 17.13 -2.67 -3.06
N LEU A 415 17.00 -1.53 -3.73
CA LEU A 415 18.14 -0.94 -4.45
C LEU A 415 19.15 -0.36 -3.46
N ASP A 416 18.67 0.29 -2.39
CA ASP A 416 19.51 0.88 -1.36
C ASP A 416 20.21 -0.15 -0.46
N SER A 417 19.71 -1.40 -0.41
CA SER A 417 20.34 -2.50 0.32
C SER A 417 21.34 -3.34 -0.51
N GLY A 418 21.66 -2.89 -1.73
CA GLY A 418 22.71 -3.51 -2.54
C GLY A 418 22.24 -4.43 -3.66
N TYR A 419 20.92 -4.65 -3.85
CA TYR A 419 20.46 -5.59 -4.87
C TYR A 419 20.51 -4.98 -6.27
N GLU A 420 21.09 -5.70 -7.24
CA GLU A 420 21.17 -5.30 -8.64
C GLU A 420 19.80 -4.88 -9.20
N LYS A 421 18.77 -5.70 -8.97
CA LYS A 421 17.41 -5.50 -9.52
C LYS A 421 16.43 -5.02 -8.47
N LYS A 422 15.60 -4.05 -8.88
CA LYS A 422 14.46 -3.55 -8.09
C LYS A 422 13.48 -4.67 -7.75
N TRP A 423 13.23 -4.89 -6.46
CA TRP A 423 12.28 -5.89 -6.01
C TRP A 423 10.84 -5.50 -6.30
N THR A 424 10.01 -6.53 -6.47
CA THR A 424 8.56 -6.38 -6.47
C THR A 424 7.96 -7.34 -5.45
N PRO A 425 6.78 -7.05 -4.89
CA PRO A 425 6.10 -7.97 -3.97
C PRO A 425 5.84 -9.38 -4.53
N ARG A 426 5.95 -9.56 -5.86
CA ARG A 426 5.88 -10.87 -6.52
C ARG A 426 7.06 -11.77 -6.15
N PHE A 427 8.23 -11.22 -5.81
CA PHE A 427 9.43 -12.00 -5.49
C PHE A 427 9.20 -12.79 -4.20
N ALA A 428 8.60 -12.17 -3.18
CA ALA A 428 8.20 -12.84 -1.93
C ALA A 428 7.25 -14.03 -2.18
N ARG A 429 6.26 -13.85 -3.07
CA ARG A 429 5.35 -14.93 -3.45
C ARG A 429 6.04 -16.09 -4.17
N ARG A 430 7.11 -15.83 -4.93
CA ARG A 430 7.93 -16.89 -5.54
C ARG A 430 8.76 -17.61 -4.47
N GLY A 431 9.32 -16.88 -3.52
CA GLY A 431 10.00 -17.44 -2.34
C GLY A 431 9.11 -18.40 -1.57
N ALA A 432 7.94 -17.91 -1.14
CA ALA A 432 6.93 -18.72 -0.47
C ALA A 432 6.52 -19.98 -1.25
N GLY A 433 6.38 -19.84 -2.58
CA GLY A 433 6.03 -20.95 -3.47
C GLY A 433 7.14 -22.00 -3.57
N ASN A 434 8.41 -21.58 -3.57
CA ASN A 434 9.56 -22.47 -3.59
C ASN A 434 9.75 -23.18 -2.25
N ALA A 435 9.59 -22.48 -1.13
CA ALA A 435 9.65 -23.08 0.22
C ALA A 435 8.57 -24.15 0.44
N ALA A 436 7.39 -23.99 -0.19
CA ALA A 436 6.36 -25.03 -0.16
C ALA A 436 6.60 -26.15 -1.19
N ASN A 437 7.48 -25.94 -2.18
CA ASN A 437 7.65 -26.87 -3.29
C ASN A 437 8.63 -27.98 -2.95
N GLY A 438 8.10 -29.19 -2.74
CA GLY A 438 8.88 -30.37 -2.33
C GLY A 438 8.58 -30.77 -0.88
N ASP A 439 8.29 -29.80 -0.01
CA ASP A 439 7.96 -30.05 1.40
C ASP A 439 6.45 -30.17 1.66
N ALA A 440 5.60 -29.52 0.85
CA ALA A 440 4.15 -29.63 0.96
C ALA A 440 3.56 -30.47 -0.18
N PRO A 441 2.47 -31.25 0.07
CA PRO A 441 1.71 -31.89 -1.00
C PRO A 441 1.19 -30.87 -2.02
N ASP A 442 1.13 -31.24 -3.30
CA ASP A 442 0.69 -30.37 -4.39
C ASP A 442 -0.66 -29.67 -4.11
N SER A 443 -1.59 -30.38 -3.47
CA SER A 443 -2.91 -29.85 -3.10
C SER A 443 -2.84 -28.71 -2.08
N VAL A 444 -1.93 -28.81 -1.11
CA VAL A 444 -1.68 -27.79 -0.08
C VAL A 444 -0.88 -26.63 -0.67
N ARG A 445 0.13 -26.89 -1.51
CA ARG A 445 0.85 -25.85 -2.26
C ARG A 445 -0.10 -25.04 -3.13
N ASP A 446 -0.98 -25.70 -3.88
CA ASP A 446 -1.93 -25.05 -4.77
C ASP A 446 -2.99 -24.27 -3.98
N GLN A 447 -3.42 -24.77 -2.81
CA GLN A 447 -4.26 -24.01 -1.88
C GLN A 447 -3.55 -22.75 -1.39
N MET A 448 -2.32 -22.87 -0.89
CA MET A 448 -1.53 -21.76 -0.35
C MET A 448 -1.27 -20.69 -1.42
N LEU A 449 -0.99 -21.11 -2.65
CA LEU A 449 -0.82 -20.21 -3.80
C LEU A 449 -2.14 -19.80 -4.46
N ARG A 450 -3.30 -20.23 -3.96
CA ARG A 450 -4.63 -19.91 -4.52
C ARG A 450 -4.67 -20.18 -6.03
N GLN A 451 -4.11 -21.32 -6.44
CA GLN A 451 -4.17 -21.85 -7.79
C GLN A 451 -5.37 -22.79 -7.90
N ASP A 452 -5.97 -22.84 -9.10
CA ASP A 452 -7.01 -23.82 -9.42
C ASP A 452 -6.33 -25.10 -9.93
N PRO A 453 -6.34 -26.20 -9.15
CA PRO A 453 -5.76 -27.46 -9.57
C PRO A 453 -6.65 -28.15 -10.61
N ARG A 454 -6.09 -29.15 -11.29
CA ARG A 454 -6.86 -29.99 -12.22
C ARG A 454 -8.02 -30.75 -11.55
N PHE A 455 -7.90 -31.09 -10.26
CA PHE A 455 -8.93 -31.78 -9.47
C PHE A 455 -9.67 -30.82 -8.53
N MET A 456 -10.56 -30.00 -9.09
CA MET A 456 -11.28 -28.96 -8.35
C MET A 456 -12.19 -29.50 -7.22
N THR A 457 -12.74 -30.70 -7.37
CA THR A 457 -13.72 -31.27 -6.43
C THR A 457 -13.09 -31.56 -5.07
N PHE A 458 -11.89 -32.13 -5.03
CA PHE A 458 -11.19 -32.44 -3.79
C PHE A 458 -10.84 -31.17 -3.00
N GLN A 459 -10.28 -30.16 -3.68
CA GLN A 459 -9.90 -28.91 -3.04
C GLN A 459 -11.10 -28.13 -2.49
N ASN A 460 -12.24 -28.12 -3.21
CA ASN A 460 -13.39 -27.31 -2.81
C ASN A 460 -14.29 -28.00 -1.76
N ALA A 461 -14.40 -29.33 -1.79
CA ALA A 461 -15.36 -30.05 -0.94
C ALA A 461 -14.72 -30.72 0.29
N TYR A 462 -13.43 -31.09 0.23
CA TYR A 462 -12.79 -31.92 1.26
C TYR A 462 -11.57 -31.27 1.93
N LEU A 463 -10.95 -30.30 1.27
CA LEU A 463 -9.76 -29.64 1.80
C LEU A 463 -10.16 -28.48 2.74
N ASN A 464 -9.64 -28.51 3.96
CA ASN A 464 -9.95 -27.52 5.01
C ASN A 464 -9.47 -26.11 4.60
N GLU A 465 -10.16 -25.04 5.00
CA GLU A 465 -9.71 -23.65 4.78
C GLU A 465 -8.35 -23.35 5.44
N ASN A 466 -7.99 -24.12 6.47
CA ASN A 466 -6.70 -24.05 7.14
C ASN A 466 -5.59 -24.58 6.22
N ALA A 467 -4.59 -23.74 5.94
CA ALA A 467 -3.35 -24.20 5.32
C ALA A 467 -2.61 -25.09 6.34
N ASN A 468 -2.78 -26.40 6.21
CA ASN A 468 -2.21 -27.39 7.13
C ASN A 468 -0.72 -27.67 6.83
N PHE A 469 0.06 -26.59 6.73
CA PHE A 469 1.50 -26.61 6.51
C PHE A 469 2.11 -25.36 7.13
N ASP A 470 3.14 -25.54 7.94
CA ASP A 470 3.83 -24.44 8.61
C ASP A 470 4.80 -23.75 7.64
N LEU A 471 4.24 -22.91 6.77
CA LEU A 471 5.02 -22.16 5.79
C LEU A 471 5.97 -21.16 6.45
N GLN A 472 5.64 -20.67 7.65
CA GLN A 472 6.52 -19.74 8.37
C GLN A 472 7.83 -20.45 8.70
N ASN A 473 7.77 -21.61 9.36
CA ASN A 473 8.96 -22.36 9.70
C ASN A 473 9.62 -22.97 8.47
N ALA A 474 8.88 -23.50 7.49
CA ALA A 474 9.49 -23.99 6.25
C ALA A 474 10.26 -22.91 5.48
N PHE A 475 9.76 -21.67 5.45
CA PHE A 475 10.50 -20.54 4.87
C PHE A 475 11.72 -20.19 5.71
N LEU A 476 11.64 -20.22 7.05
CA LEU A 476 12.74 -19.87 7.97
C LEU A 476 13.81 -20.96 8.13
N GLU A 477 13.45 -22.23 7.97
CA GLU A 477 14.26 -23.45 8.10
C GLU A 477 14.61 -24.05 6.75
N GLU A 478 14.66 -23.25 5.67
CA GLU A 478 15.23 -23.73 4.42
C GLU A 478 16.71 -24.10 4.68
N GLU A 479 16.97 -25.37 5.02
CA GLU A 479 18.25 -26.11 5.11
C GLU A 479 18.08 -27.51 4.51
N LYS A 480 17.61 -27.59 3.25
CA LYS A 480 17.55 -28.82 2.46
C LYS A 480 18.33 -28.64 1.15
N GLU A 481 19.51 -29.27 1.18
CA GLU A 481 20.49 -29.69 0.17
C GLU A 481 21.05 -28.74 -0.92
N SER A 482 22.40 -28.77 -0.98
CA SER A 482 23.38 -28.05 -1.81
C SER A 482 23.35 -26.51 -1.70
N GLN A 483 24.10 -26.00 -0.72
CA GLN A 483 24.30 -24.56 -0.45
C GLN A 483 24.61 -23.74 -1.72
N LEU A 484 25.33 -24.33 -2.69
CA LEU A 484 25.67 -23.72 -3.97
C LEU A 484 24.46 -23.51 -4.89
N PHE A 485 23.56 -24.50 -5.06
CA PHE A 485 22.39 -24.33 -5.94
C PHE A 485 21.38 -23.31 -5.39
N ARG A 486 21.32 -23.17 -4.06
CA ARG A 486 20.55 -22.11 -3.41
C ARG A 486 21.14 -20.74 -3.70
N LEU A 487 22.46 -20.59 -3.55
CA LEU A 487 23.13 -19.34 -3.90
C LEU A 487 22.79 -18.91 -5.34
N PHE A 488 22.79 -19.84 -6.30
CA PHE A 488 22.48 -19.54 -7.71
C PHE A 488 21.01 -19.19 -8.00
N ALA A 489 20.06 -19.64 -7.18
CA ALA A 489 18.62 -19.43 -7.42
C ALA A 489 18.07 -18.11 -6.82
N HIS A 490 18.81 -17.48 -5.92
CA HIS A 490 18.35 -16.34 -5.13
C HIS A 490 18.93 -15.00 -5.60
N VAL A 491 18.20 -13.92 -5.31
CA VAL A 491 18.65 -12.55 -5.61
C VAL A 491 19.87 -12.12 -4.79
N SER A 492 20.27 -12.91 -3.79
CA SER A 492 21.47 -12.66 -2.96
C SER A 492 22.76 -12.76 -3.76
N LEU A 493 22.80 -13.55 -4.84
CA LEU A 493 24.01 -13.77 -5.65
C LEU A 493 24.57 -12.47 -6.23
N THR A 494 23.70 -11.57 -6.66
CA THR A 494 24.08 -10.31 -7.31
C THR A 494 24.00 -9.11 -6.37
N ARG A 495 23.94 -9.35 -5.06
CA ARG A 495 23.93 -8.29 -4.06
C ARG A 495 25.37 -7.82 -3.81
N ASP A 496 25.58 -6.52 -3.96
CA ASP A 496 26.79 -5.84 -3.49
C ASP A 496 26.40 -4.86 -2.37
N PRO A 497 26.80 -5.09 -1.10
CA PRO A 497 26.50 -4.18 0.01
C PRO A 497 26.99 -2.73 -0.18
N ARG A 498 27.97 -2.51 -1.06
CA ARG A 498 28.50 -1.16 -1.40
C ARG A 498 27.54 -0.36 -2.29
N ALA A 499 26.59 -1.05 -2.94
CA ALA A 499 25.75 -0.46 -3.97
C ALA A 499 24.46 0.20 -3.43
N THR A 500 24.46 1.51 -3.20
CA THR A 500 23.24 2.29 -2.89
C THR A 500 22.43 2.62 -4.15
N ALA A 501 21.14 2.97 -4.04
CA ALA A 501 20.31 3.20 -5.23
C ALA A 501 20.84 4.34 -6.11
N ASP A 502 21.41 5.37 -5.50
CA ASP A 502 22.25 6.36 -6.15
C ASP A 502 23.70 6.14 -5.68
N MET A 503 24.53 5.65 -6.58
CA MET A 503 25.96 5.36 -6.37
C MET A 503 26.84 6.14 -7.36
N VAL A 504 26.25 7.08 -8.10
CA VAL A 504 26.94 7.81 -9.16
C VAL A 504 27.92 8.79 -8.49
N PRO A 505 29.24 8.66 -8.75
CA PRO A 505 30.22 9.58 -8.17
C PRO A 505 29.98 11.02 -8.59
N ASP A 506 30.34 11.97 -7.73
CA ASP A 506 30.24 13.41 -8.03
C ASP A 506 31.03 13.79 -9.29
N GLU A 507 32.12 13.09 -9.58
CA GLU A 507 32.91 13.25 -10.81
C GLU A 507 32.13 12.91 -12.08
N VAL A 508 31.31 11.85 -12.04
CA VAL A 508 30.46 11.48 -13.18
C VAL A 508 29.40 12.56 -13.40
N TRP A 509 28.84 13.12 -12.32
CA TRP A 509 27.92 14.26 -12.41
C TRP A 509 28.60 15.51 -12.96
N ALA A 510 29.84 15.80 -12.55
CA ALA A 510 30.60 16.96 -12.98
C ALA A 510 30.97 16.89 -14.48
N ASN A 511 31.26 15.69 -14.98
CA ASN A 511 31.67 15.45 -16.37
C ASN A 511 30.50 15.16 -17.32
N LEU A 512 29.26 15.09 -16.81
CA LEU A 512 28.08 14.79 -17.62
C LEU A 512 27.74 15.98 -18.53
N ALA A 513 27.92 15.81 -19.85
CA ALA A 513 27.55 16.83 -20.84
C ALA A 513 26.07 17.23 -20.71
N PRO A 514 25.69 18.51 -20.85
CA PRO A 514 24.30 18.94 -20.72
C PRO A 514 23.41 18.33 -21.81
N ASP A 515 22.11 18.16 -21.51
CA ASP A 515 21.16 17.61 -22.48
C ASP A 515 20.83 18.64 -23.55
N PRO A 516 21.02 18.35 -24.85
CA PRO A 516 20.66 19.29 -25.90
C PRO A 516 19.18 19.68 -25.82
N GLU A 517 18.30 18.75 -25.46
CA GLU A 517 16.86 18.99 -25.37
C GLU A 517 16.47 19.81 -24.12
N ILE A 518 17.27 19.75 -23.05
CA ILE A 518 17.06 20.58 -21.85
C ILE A 518 17.64 21.98 -22.08
N VAL A 519 18.81 22.08 -22.71
CA VAL A 519 19.45 23.35 -23.08
C VAL A 519 18.53 24.14 -24.01
N GLU A 520 17.99 23.52 -25.05
CA GLU A 520 17.05 24.18 -25.97
C GLU A 520 15.81 24.72 -25.24
N LEU A 521 15.22 23.94 -24.33
CA LEU A 521 14.08 24.40 -23.52
C LEU A 521 14.46 25.54 -22.57
N GLU A 522 15.69 25.57 -22.07
CA GLU A 522 16.22 26.63 -21.22
C GLU A 522 16.47 27.92 -22.00
N GLU A 523 16.98 27.82 -23.23
CA GLU A 523 17.13 28.94 -24.16
C GLU A 523 15.77 29.51 -24.55
N GLN A 524 14.81 28.68 -24.93
CA GLN A 524 13.43 29.11 -25.20
C GLN A 524 12.83 29.82 -23.97
N ARG A 525 13.09 29.32 -22.76
CA ARG A 525 12.64 29.96 -21.53
C ARG A 525 13.35 31.30 -21.28
N ALA A 526 14.63 31.41 -21.60
CA ALA A 526 15.42 32.63 -21.44
C ALA A 526 14.97 33.72 -22.42
N GLN A 527 14.78 33.36 -23.69
CA GLN A 527 14.24 34.24 -24.74
C GLN A 527 12.87 34.80 -24.32
N LEU A 528 11.98 33.95 -23.80
CA LEU A 528 10.66 34.39 -23.35
C LEU A 528 10.70 35.24 -22.07
N LYS A 529 11.77 35.17 -21.28
CA LYS A 529 11.94 35.97 -20.06
C LYS A 529 12.58 37.33 -20.30
N GLN A 530 13.33 37.50 -21.39
CA GLN A 530 14.00 38.76 -21.75
C GLN A 530 14.79 39.39 -20.57
N GLY A 531 15.45 38.56 -19.74
CA GLY A 531 16.19 39.03 -18.55
C GLY A 531 15.34 39.40 -17.33
N THR A 532 14.01 39.34 -17.40
CA THR A 532 13.12 39.73 -16.30
C THR A 532 13.08 38.67 -15.19
N TYR A 533 13.44 39.05 -13.96
CA TYR A 533 13.36 38.15 -12.80
C TYR A 533 11.92 37.87 -12.35
N ARG A 534 11.01 38.85 -12.50
CA ARG A 534 9.61 38.77 -12.08
C ARG A 534 8.72 38.33 -13.25
N ILE A 535 8.21 37.09 -13.18
CA ILE A 535 7.40 36.46 -14.24
C ILE A 535 5.89 36.77 -14.08
N GLU A 536 5.49 37.32 -12.93
CA GLU A 536 4.08 37.57 -12.59
C GLU A 536 3.58 38.82 -13.34
N GLY A 537 2.59 38.64 -14.24
CA GLY A 537 2.07 39.71 -15.10
C GLY A 537 2.73 39.81 -16.48
N HIS A 538 3.69 38.92 -16.80
CA HIS A 538 4.35 38.87 -18.11
C HIS A 538 3.44 38.23 -19.16
N GLU A 539 3.48 38.71 -20.41
CA GLU A 539 2.66 38.21 -21.53
C GLU A 539 2.79 36.69 -21.72
N HIS A 540 4.02 36.19 -21.67
CA HIS A 540 4.35 34.76 -21.80
C HIS A 540 4.37 33.97 -20.48
N GLU A 541 3.82 34.49 -19.37
CA GLU A 541 3.87 33.84 -18.04
C GLU A 541 3.43 32.36 -18.08
N LYS A 542 2.35 32.04 -18.79
CA LYS A 542 1.84 30.67 -18.93
C LYS A 542 2.85 29.75 -19.61
N ARG A 543 3.47 30.20 -20.70
CA ARG A 543 4.44 29.42 -21.49
C ARG A 543 5.73 29.22 -20.69
N ILE A 544 6.24 30.28 -20.05
CA ILE A 544 7.43 30.21 -19.18
C ILE A 544 7.23 29.21 -18.04
N ARG A 545 6.04 29.20 -17.41
CA ARG A 545 5.73 28.24 -16.34
C ARG A 545 5.62 26.80 -16.85
N LYS A 546 5.06 26.57 -18.04
CA LYS A 546 5.02 25.24 -18.69
C LYS A 546 6.43 24.74 -19.00
N LEU A 547 7.24 25.56 -19.69
CA LEU A 547 8.64 25.24 -19.98
C LEU A 547 9.45 24.96 -18.71
N THR A 548 9.28 25.76 -17.65
CA THR A 548 9.95 25.51 -16.35
C THR A 548 9.57 24.14 -15.76
N ASN A 549 8.31 23.71 -15.93
CA ASN A 549 7.87 22.40 -15.46
C ASN A 549 8.38 21.26 -16.37
N GLU A 550 8.41 21.46 -17.68
CA GLU A 550 8.96 20.51 -18.66
C GLU A 550 10.46 20.29 -18.42
N ILE A 551 11.24 21.35 -18.30
CA ILE A 551 12.67 21.31 -17.93
C ILE A 551 12.85 20.52 -16.63
N ARG A 552 12.05 20.81 -15.60
CA ARG A 552 12.12 20.10 -14.32
C ARG A 552 11.85 18.60 -14.50
N VAL A 553 10.85 18.23 -15.29
CA VAL A 553 10.48 16.83 -15.54
C VAL A 553 11.60 16.11 -16.28
N LYS A 554 12.15 16.72 -17.34
CA LYS A 554 13.26 16.16 -18.12
C LYS A 554 14.54 16.02 -17.31
N ARG A 555 14.93 17.04 -16.54
CA ARG A 555 16.07 16.94 -15.60
C ARG A 555 15.89 15.77 -14.63
N THR A 556 14.69 15.63 -14.06
CA THR A 556 14.38 14.49 -13.16
C THR A 556 14.45 13.14 -13.89
N GLN A 557 14.01 13.06 -15.15
CA GLN A 557 14.09 11.84 -15.95
C GLN A 557 15.54 11.49 -16.29
N ARG A 558 16.32 12.48 -16.69
CA ARG A 558 17.75 12.33 -17.00
C ARG A 558 18.54 11.84 -15.79
N VAL A 559 18.36 12.45 -14.61
CA VAL A 559 19.01 11.99 -13.37
C VAL A 559 18.66 10.52 -13.11
N LYS A 560 17.38 10.14 -13.22
CA LYS A 560 16.97 8.74 -13.03
C LYS A 560 17.56 7.79 -14.07
N GLN A 561 17.76 8.25 -15.29
CA GLN A 561 18.35 7.46 -16.36
C GLN A 561 19.84 7.23 -16.10
N VAL A 562 20.59 8.29 -15.79
CA VAL A 562 22.03 8.20 -15.45
C VAL A 562 22.25 7.28 -14.26
N VAL A 563 21.49 7.44 -13.18
CA VAL A 563 21.58 6.57 -12.00
C VAL A 563 21.30 5.11 -12.36
N LYS A 564 20.31 4.85 -13.23
CA LYS A 564 19.97 3.50 -13.67
C LYS A 564 21.07 2.89 -14.53
N GLU A 565 21.54 3.62 -15.54
CA GLU A 565 22.54 3.15 -16.50
C GLU A 565 23.90 2.95 -15.84
N TYR A 566 24.33 3.88 -14.98
CA TYR A 566 25.56 3.73 -14.21
C TYR A 566 25.50 2.52 -13.27
N ARG A 567 24.35 2.26 -12.64
CA ARG A 567 24.18 1.06 -11.82
C ARG A 567 24.26 -0.22 -12.68
N GLU A 568 23.62 -0.23 -13.84
CA GLU A 568 23.70 -1.36 -14.79
C GLU A 568 25.14 -1.60 -15.25
N ASP A 569 25.89 -0.53 -15.50
CA ASP A 569 27.31 -0.55 -15.85
C ASP A 569 28.19 -1.07 -14.70
N TYR A 570 27.96 -0.56 -13.48
CA TYR A 570 28.66 -1.00 -12.27
C TYR A 570 28.51 -2.50 -12.04
N PHE A 571 27.28 -3.03 -12.02
CA PHE A 571 27.08 -4.47 -11.78
C PHE A 571 27.61 -5.34 -12.93
N TYR A 572 27.68 -4.81 -14.15
CA TYR A 572 28.24 -5.52 -15.29
C TYR A 572 29.78 -5.59 -15.22
N HIS A 573 30.46 -4.47 -14.92
CA HIS A 573 31.91 -4.37 -14.96
C HIS A 573 32.62 -4.69 -13.64
N ARG A 574 31.96 -4.52 -12.48
CA ARG A 574 32.58 -4.71 -11.16
C ARG A 574 33.23 -6.09 -10.99
N PRO A 575 32.59 -7.21 -11.37
CA PRO A 575 33.24 -8.52 -11.27
C PRO A 575 34.56 -8.59 -12.07
N THR A 576 34.59 -7.99 -13.26
CA THR A 576 35.80 -7.91 -14.09
C THR A 576 36.87 -7.05 -13.41
N TRP A 577 36.51 -5.90 -12.85
CA TRP A 577 37.45 -5.05 -12.13
C TRP A 577 38.05 -5.75 -10.91
N ASP A 578 37.23 -6.47 -10.13
CA ASP A 578 37.69 -7.22 -8.97
C ASP A 578 38.65 -8.36 -9.38
N ILE A 579 38.35 -9.11 -10.45
CA ILE A 579 39.25 -10.16 -10.99
C ILE A 579 40.58 -9.56 -11.44
N GLU A 580 40.56 -8.44 -12.16
CA GLU A 580 41.76 -7.79 -12.67
C GLU A 580 42.61 -7.18 -11.54
N ARG A 581 41.99 -6.66 -10.47
CA ARG A 581 42.70 -6.20 -9.26
C ARG A 581 43.38 -7.36 -8.53
N GLN A 582 42.67 -8.47 -8.36
CA GLN A 582 43.22 -9.70 -7.79
C GLN A 582 44.41 -10.22 -8.61
N ALA A 583 44.30 -10.21 -9.94
CA ALA A 583 45.39 -10.61 -10.84
C ALA A 583 46.63 -9.69 -10.72
N ARG A 584 46.44 -8.40 -10.42
CA ARG A 584 47.52 -7.44 -10.15
C ARG A 584 48.10 -7.53 -8.74
N GLY A 585 47.53 -8.35 -7.86
CA GLY A 585 47.94 -8.44 -6.45
C GLY A 585 47.62 -7.19 -5.64
N GLU A 586 46.65 -6.38 -6.08
CA GLU A 586 46.14 -5.27 -5.29
C GLU A 586 45.36 -5.80 -4.09
N GLU A 587 45.47 -5.11 -2.95
CA GLU A 587 44.66 -5.44 -1.77
C GLU A 587 43.17 -5.31 -2.09
N GLU A 588 42.39 -6.24 -1.56
CA GLU A 588 40.94 -6.19 -1.65
C GLU A 588 40.44 -4.91 -0.97
N GLU A 589 39.52 -4.22 -1.64
CA GLU A 589 38.89 -3.04 -1.06
C GLU A 589 38.05 -3.46 0.14
N GLU A 590 38.50 -3.07 1.33
CA GLU A 590 37.82 -3.39 2.57
C GLU A 590 36.41 -2.77 2.58
N TYR A 591 35.40 -3.62 2.82
CA TYR A 591 34.04 -3.14 2.99
C TYR A 591 33.83 -2.70 4.44
N GLU A 592 33.74 -1.39 4.65
CA GLU A 592 33.29 -0.84 5.92
C GLU A 592 31.75 -0.81 5.97
N GLU A 593 31.17 -1.47 6.97
CA GLU A 593 29.73 -1.38 7.21
C GLU A 593 29.33 0.07 7.51
N PRO A 594 28.27 0.59 6.86
CA PRO A 594 27.87 1.97 7.06
C PRO A 594 27.44 2.19 8.52
N VAL A 595 27.89 3.29 9.11
CA VAL A 595 27.53 3.63 10.50
C VAL A 595 26.01 3.81 10.62
N ILE A 596 25.42 3.14 11.62
CA ILE A 596 24.00 3.25 11.95
C ILE A 596 23.72 4.66 12.51
N ASP A 597 23.40 5.59 11.62
CA ASP A 597 23.08 6.98 11.98
C ASP A 597 21.56 7.15 12.16
N VAL A 598 21.06 6.69 13.30
CA VAL A 598 19.65 6.78 13.70
C VAL A 598 19.46 7.89 14.74
N THR A 599 18.62 8.89 14.45
CA THR A 599 18.35 10.04 15.34
C THR A 599 17.23 9.79 16.36
N VAL A 600 16.45 8.73 16.17
CA VAL A 600 15.30 8.40 17.03
C VAL A 600 15.74 7.32 18.03
N PRO A 601 15.78 7.59 19.34
CA PRO A 601 16.34 6.66 20.33
C PRO A 601 15.55 5.35 20.40
N GLU A 602 14.23 5.39 20.19
CA GLU A 602 13.42 4.18 20.15
C GLU A 602 13.81 3.28 18.98
N ARG A 603 14.24 3.87 17.85
CA ARG A 603 14.67 3.14 16.66
C ARG A 603 16.09 2.59 16.82
N GLU A 604 16.99 3.35 17.43
CA GLU A 604 18.35 2.89 17.76
C GLU A 604 18.30 1.65 18.65
N LYS A 605 17.51 1.70 19.73
CA LYS A 605 17.34 0.56 20.63
C LYS A 605 16.65 -0.64 19.98
N LEU A 606 15.70 -0.41 19.07
CA LEU A 606 15.12 -1.48 18.25
C LEU A 606 16.14 -2.15 17.33
N THR A 607 17.11 -1.39 16.80
CA THR A 607 18.19 -1.94 15.98
C THR A 607 19.07 -2.90 16.79
N GLU A 608 19.46 -2.51 18.00
CA GLU A 608 20.21 -3.36 18.92
C GLU A 608 19.47 -4.68 19.20
N ILE A 609 18.19 -4.59 19.61
CA ILE A 609 17.40 -5.76 20.01
C ILE A 609 17.06 -6.68 18.83
N LEU A 610 16.70 -6.12 17.67
CA LEU A 610 16.20 -6.90 16.54
C LEU A 610 17.30 -7.35 15.58
N CYS A 611 18.29 -6.49 15.31
CA CYS A 611 19.30 -6.74 14.28
C CYS A 611 20.55 -7.42 14.87
N HIS A 612 20.94 -7.05 16.09
CA HIS A 612 22.13 -7.57 16.78
C HIS A 612 21.79 -8.60 17.86
N GLN A 613 20.65 -9.30 17.73
CA GLN A 613 20.21 -10.32 18.67
C GLN A 613 21.22 -11.49 18.75
N PRO A 614 21.85 -11.76 19.92
CA PRO A 614 22.73 -12.91 20.11
C PRO A 614 22.02 -14.25 19.86
N ASP A 615 22.76 -15.26 19.40
CA ASP A 615 22.20 -16.58 19.08
C ASP A 615 21.96 -17.46 20.32
N ASP A 616 22.73 -17.21 21.39
CA ASP A 616 22.80 -17.97 22.64
C ASP A 616 21.82 -17.51 23.73
N LEU A 617 20.84 -16.67 23.39
CA LEU A 617 19.87 -16.18 24.36
C LEU A 617 18.99 -17.30 24.94
N THR A 618 18.76 -17.20 26.25
CA THR A 618 17.79 -18.04 26.96
C THR A 618 16.35 -17.63 26.58
N GLU A 619 15.41 -18.56 26.72
CA GLU A 619 13.99 -18.31 26.41
C GLU A 619 13.39 -17.15 27.24
N ASP A 620 13.85 -16.95 28.49
CA ASP A 620 13.38 -15.87 29.35
C ASP A 620 13.93 -14.50 28.89
N GLN A 621 15.20 -14.45 28.45
CA GLN A 621 15.76 -13.24 27.83
C GLN A 621 15.04 -12.89 26.53
N ILE A 622 14.74 -13.87 25.68
CA ILE A 622 13.96 -13.67 24.45
C ILE A 622 12.57 -13.14 24.77
N ALA A 623 11.91 -13.67 25.82
CA ALA A 623 10.60 -13.18 26.24
C ALA A 623 10.65 -11.72 26.72
N GLN A 624 11.68 -11.34 27.48
CA GLN A 624 11.86 -9.97 27.95
C GLN A 624 12.18 -9.00 26.82
N GLN A 625 13.13 -9.35 25.94
CA GLN A 625 13.44 -8.56 24.74
C GLN A 625 12.23 -8.44 23.80
N ARG A 626 11.36 -9.47 23.75
CA ARG A 626 10.11 -9.39 22.97
C ARG A 626 9.16 -8.35 23.53
N ILE A 627 8.94 -8.31 24.84
CA ILE A 627 8.13 -7.28 25.50
C ILE A 627 8.68 -5.90 25.16
N GLU A 628 9.98 -5.70 25.40
CA GLU A 628 10.66 -4.44 25.15
C GLU A 628 10.58 -4.01 23.68
N SER A 629 10.80 -4.94 22.74
CA SER A 629 10.69 -4.65 21.31
C SER A 629 9.28 -4.22 20.90
N ILE A 630 8.23 -4.82 21.49
CA ILE A 630 6.85 -4.44 21.17
C ILE A 630 6.56 -3.04 21.73
N ASP A 631 6.96 -2.75 22.96
CA ASP A 631 6.75 -1.45 23.59
C ASP A 631 7.51 -0.33 22.84
N LEU A 632 8.74 -0.61 22.40
CA LEU A 632 9.51 0.31 21.54
C LEU A 632 8.86 0.49 20.15
N MET A 633 8.31 -0.56 19.54
CA MET A 633 7.55 -0.43 18.28
C MET A 633 6.30 0.43 18.47
N VAL A 634 5.60 0.29 19.60
CA VAL A 634 4.43 1.13 19.94
C VAL A 634 4.84 2.58 20.10
N ALA A 635 5.93 2.86 20.84
CA ALA A 635 6.45 4.21 21.02
C ALA A 635 6.90 4.82 19.68
N LEU A 636 7.60 4.05 18.86
CA LEU A 636 8.06 4.45 17.53
C LEU A 636 6.90 4.79 16.60
N CYS A 637 5.76 4.07 16.66
CA CYS A 637 4.57 4.41 15.86
C CYS A 637 4.09 5.86 16.07
N GLY A 638 4.35 6.43 17.25
CA GLY A 638 4.04 7.82 17.60
C GLY A 638 5.06 8.85 17.12
N LYS A 639 6.20 8.44 16.56
CA LYS A 639 7.29 9.33 16.12
C LYS A 639 7.25 9.59 14.61
N ARG A 640 7.97 10.63 14.19
CA ARG A 640 8.10 11.07 12.79
C ARG A 640 9.45 11.74 12.55
N GLU A 641 10.05 11.42 11.42
CA GLU A 641 11.20 12.15 10.86
C GLU A 641 10.76 13.09 9.72
N THR A 642 11.51 14.17 9.49
CA THR A 642 11.27 15.12 8.39
C THR A 642 12.55 15.45 7.63
N VAL A 643 12.40 16.17 6.50
CA VAL A 643 13.54 16.63 5.68
C VAL A 643 14.52 17.52 6.48
N ARG A 644 14.08 18.07 7.61
CA ARG A 644 14.94 18.85 8.51
C ARG A 644 16.09 18.02 9.07
N ARG A 645 15.90 16.71 9.30
CA ARG A 645 16.98 15.78 9.69
C ARG A 645 18.20 15.91 8.78
N SER A 646 18.00 15.87 7.46
CA SER A 646 19.10 15.98 6.48
C SER A 646 19.82 17.33 6.57
N HIS A 647 19.09 18.42 6.78
CA HIS A 647 19.68 19.76 6.93
C HIS A 647 20.43 19.95 8.25
N THR A 648 19.86 19.48 9.36
CA THR A 648 20.54 19.51 10.67
C THR A 648 21.85 18.70 10.60
N ARG A 649 21.83 17.54 9.94
CA ARG A 649 23.03 16.72 9.72
C ARG A 649 24.09 17.42 8.90
N GLN A 650 23.70 18.05 7.78
CA GLN A 650 24.63 18.83 6.96
C GLN A 650 25.23 19.99 7.75
N SER A 651 24.43 20.66 8.58
CA SER A 651 24.91 21.75 9.45
C SER A 651 25.87 21.24 10.54
N ALA A 652 25.57 20.10 11.17
CA ALA A 652 26.43 19.50 12.20
C ALA A 652 27.77 19.03 11.61
N LYS A 653 27.75 18.39 10.45
CA LYS A 653 28.96 18.00 9.70
C LYS A 653 29.78 19.23 9.27
N ALA A 654 29.13 20.30 8.82
CA ALA A 654 29.82 21.55 8.46
C ALA A 654 30.47 22.25 9.67
N CYS A 655 29.85 22.18 10.87
CA CYS A 655 30.46 22.70 12.10
C CYS A 655 31.68 21.90 12.54
N LEU A 656 31.70 20.57 12.36
CA LEU A 656 32.84 19.71 12.69
C LEU A 656 34.04 19.92 11.73
N SER A 657 33.81 20.39 10.52
CA SER A 657 34.86 20.66 9.53
C SER A 657 35.62 21.98 9.74
N ILE A 658 35.17 22.85 10.65
CA ILE A 658 35.93 24.03 11.07
C ILE A 658 36.81 23.60 12.24
N LYS A 659 38.06 23.20 11.94
CA LYS A 659 39.09 23.02 12.97
C LYS A 659 39.39 24.38 13.60
N THR A 660 38.73 24.69 14.71
CA THR A 660 39.28 25.60 15.70
C THR A 660 39.51 24.76 16.95
N GLU A 661 40.77 24.57 17.32
CA GLU A 661 41.15 23.95 18.59
C GLU A 661 40.42 24.67 19.74
N PRO A 662 39.77 23.95 20.67
CA PRO A 662 39.14 24.58 21.81
C PRO A 662 40.23 25.05 22.78
N PRO A 663 40.26 26.32 23.21
CA PRO A 663 41.03 26.69 24.37
C PRO A 663 40.41 25.97 25.57
N GLU A 664 41.23 25.23 26.30
CA GLU A 664 40.89 24.74 27.63
C GLU A 664 40.55 25.95 28.52
N MET A 665 39.26 26.20 28.72
CA MET A 665 38.78 27.11 29.75
C MET A 665 37.76 26.37 30.59
N GLU A 666 38.05 26.40 31.89
CA GLU A 666 37.36 25.73 32.98
C GLU A 666 35.85 25.88 32.88
N ARG A 667 35.14 24.76 33.04
CA ARG A 667 33.69 24.70 33.13
C ARG A 667 33.24 25.32 34.45
N GLU A 668 33.13 26.64 34.51
CA GLU A 668 32.16 27.26 35.38
C GLU A 668 30.76 26.85 34.89
N THR A 669 30.01 26.20 35.77
CA THR A 669 28.63 25.77 35.57
C THR A 669 27.71 26.96 35.28
N LEU A 670 27.60 27.34 34.00
CA LEU A 670 26.50 28.15 33.50
C LEU A 670 25.20 27.33 33.56
N PRO A 671 24.07 27.91 34.02
CA PRO A 671 22.79 27.21 34.06
C PRO A 671 22.41 26.75 32.65
N SER A 672 21.96 25.50 32.52
CA SER A 672 21.60 24.91 31.23
C SER A 672 20.70 25.89 30.44
N PRO A 673 21.01 26.23 29.18
CA PRO A 673 20.15 27.10 28.40
C PRO A 673 18.75 26.48 28.36
N ASP A 674 17.75 27.29 28.72
CA ASP A 674 16.35 26.89 28.83
C ASP A 674 15.93 26.06 27.61
N GLN A 675 15.54 24.80 27.84
CA GLN A 675 15.53 23.74 26.83
C GLN A 675 14.56 24.00 25.65
N PHE A 676 13.54 24.82 25.91
CA PHE A 676 12.65 25.45 24.93
C PHE A 676 12.28 26.83 25.47
N PRO A 677 13.02 27.89 25.08
CA PRO A 677 12.77 29.23 25.61
C PRO A 677 11.39 29.72 25.18
N LEU A 678 10.72 30.48 26.05
CA LEU A 678 9.41 31.08 25.73
C LEU A 678 9.51 32.00 24.50
N LEU A 679 10.62 32.73 24.39
CA LEU A 679 10.94 33.54 23.23
C LEU A 679 11.62 32.68 22.16
N LEU A 680 10.98 32.57 21.00
CA LEU A 680 11.46 31.80 19.87
C LEU A 680 12.24 32.70 18.90
N HIS A 681 13.16 32.11 18.16
CA HIS A 681 13.78 32.81 17.04
C HIS A 681 12.73 33.12 15.96
N ALA A 682 12.81 34.28 15.30
CA ALA A 682 11.81 34.73 14.32
C ALA A 682 11.59 33.77 13.12
N ALA A 683 12.55 32.87 12.87
CA ALA A 683 12.49 31.83 11.85
C ALA A 683 12.27 30.40 12.39
N GLN A 684 11.92 30.24 13.68
CA GLN A 684 11.50 28.97 14.26
C GLN A 684 9.98 28.79 14.15
N CYS A 685 9.53 27.54 14.01
CA CYS A 685 8.11 27.24 13.90
C CYS A 685 7.50 27.00 15.30
N PRO A 686 6.52 27.82 15.74
CA PRO A 686 5.93 27.70 17.08
C PRO A 686 5.19 26.37 17.29
N ASP A 687 4.65 25.78 16.22
CA ASP A 687 3.92 24.51 16.31
C ASP A 687 4.85 23.30 16.32
N CYS A 688 5.97 23.35 15.60
CA CYS A 688 6.91 22.22 15.57
C CYS A 688 7.66 22.04 16.89
N ILE A 689 7.89 23.13 17.64
CA ILE A 689 8.51 23.04 18.96
C ILE A 689 7.65 22.22 19.92
N GLY A 690 6.32 22.28 19.76
CA GLY A 690 5.37 21.53 20.56
C GLY A 690 5.15 20.07 20.16
N ASP A 691 5.59 19.69 18.96
CA ASP A 691 5.31 18.38 18.38
C ASP A 691 6.25 17.30 18.95
N GLU A 692 5.77 16.55 19.94
CA GLU A 692 6.51 15.45 20.60
C GLU A 692 6.79 14.26 19.68
N ARG A 693 6.20 14.25 18.48
CA ARG A 693 6.46 13.22 17.46
C ARG A 693 7.81 13.45 16.77
N LEU A 694 8.31 14.68 16.74
CA LEU A 694 9.59 15.05 16.11
C LEU A 694 10.76 14.88 17.09
N SER A 695 11.95 14.65 16.54
CA SER A 695 13.19 14.66 17.31
C SER A 695 13.48 16.04 17.92
N ARG A 696 14.27 16.08 19.01
CA ARG A 696 14.62 17.33 19.71
C ARG A 696 15.19 18.39 18.76
N GLU A 697 16.09 17.97 17.88
CA GLU A 697 16.75 18.85 16.91
C GLU A 697 15.77 19.40 15.87
N GLU A 698 14.84 18.57 15.39
CA GLU A 698 13.84 19.00 14.40
C GLU A 698 12.76 19.92 14.99
N ARG A 699 12.48 19.78 16.29
CA ARG A 699 11.62 20.69 17.05
C ARG A 699 12.24 22.08 17.13
N ALA A 700 13.54 22.17 17.42
CA ALA A 700 14.29 23.43 17.53
C ALA A 700 14.80 23.99 16.19
N PHE A 701 14.43 23.38 15.05
CA PHE A 701 14.94 23.74 13.73
C PHE A 701 14.66 25.19 13.34
N THR A 702 15.72 25.91 12.98
CA THR A 702 15.66 27.29 12.51
C THR A 702 15.71 27.35 10.99
N TYR A 703 14.67 27.94 10.39
CA TYR A 703 14.65 28.14 8.94
C TYR A 703 15.60 29.26 8.52
N CYS A 704 16.08 29.19 7.27
CA CYS A 704 16.94 30.24 6.70
C CYS A 704 16.27 31.63 6.66
N ARG A 705 14.93 31.70 6.55
CA ARG A 705 14.17 32.96 6.52
C ARG A 705 12.80 32.79 7.18
N PRO A 706 12.27 33.83 7.87
CA PRO A 706 10.92 33.81 8.45
C PRO A 706 9.80 33.55 7.41
N THR A 707 10.01 33.93 6.15
CA THR A 707 9.05 33.70 5.07
C THR A 707 8.91 32.21 4.71
N VAL A 708 10.00 31.44 4.77
CA VAL A 708 10.00 30.00 4.52
C VAL A 708 9.39 29.25 5.70
N MET A 709 9.67 29.70 6.93
CA MET A 709 8.97 29.21 8.13
C MET A 709 7.46 29.43 8.02
N ASN A 710 7.02 30.62 7.60
CA ASN A 710 5.60 30.91 7.37
C ASN A 710 4.99 30.05 6.25
N ASP A 711 5.72 29.77 5.16
CA ASP A 711 5.27 28.84 4.13
C ASP A 711 5.07 27.42 4.67
N HIS A 712 5.99 26.95 5.52
CA HIS A 712 5.86 25.69 6.22
C HIS A 712 4.64 25.68 7.14
N PHE A 713 4.47 26.71 7.97
CA PHE A 713 3.34 26.83 8.89
C PHE A 713 1.99 26.81 8.15
N ASP A 714 1.88 27.60 7.07
CA ASP A 714 0.67 27.68 6.23
C ASP A 714 0.31 26.35 5.56
N ASP A 715 1.32 25.58 5.13
CA ASP A 715 1.12 24.34 4.39
C ASP A 715 0.94 23.12 5.32
N GLN A 716 1.55 23.10 6.51
CA GLN A 716 1.54 21.93 7.42
C GLN A 716 0.59 22.07 8.61
N HIS A 717 0.43 23.26 9.19
CA HIS A 717 -0.26 23.44 10.48
C HIS A 717 -1.57 24.21 10.37
N LEU A 718 -1.63 25.20 9.47
CA LEU A 718 -2.76 26.13 9.39
C LEU A 718 -4.08 25.44 9.03
N ILE A 719 -4.07 24.43 8.16
CA ILE A 719 -5.30 23.73 7.70
C ILE A 719 -6.02 23.08 8.90
N ARG A 720 -5.27 22.43 9.79
CA ARG A 720 -5.82 21.77 10.99
C ARG A 720 -6.43 22.79 11.94
N ARG A 721 -5.78 23.94 12.12
CA ARG A 721 -6.29 25.01 12.99
C ARG A 721 -7.54 25.68 12.42
N GLU A 722 -7.60 25.92 11.10
CA GLU A 722 -8.81 26.41 10.41
C GLU A 722 -9.98 25.43 10.55
N GLN A 723 -9.73 24.12 10.46
CA GLN A 723 -10.76 23.10 10.70
C GLN A 723 -11.22 23.06 12.16
N THR A 724 -10.31 23.27 13.10
CA THR A 724 -10.59 23.33 14.55
C THR A 724 -11.50 24.51 14.87
N GLU A 725 -11.17 25.70 14.34
CA GLU A 725 -11.99 26.92 14.47
C GLU A 725 -13.39 26.72 13.87
N ARG A 726 -13.49 26.17 12.65
CA ARG A 726 -14.78 25.88 11.98
C ARG A 726 -15.63 24.87 12.74
N SER A 727 -15.00 23.98 13.48
CA SER A 727 -15.67 22.97 14.30
C SER A 727 -16.07 23.52 15.69
N GLY A 728 -15.88 24.82 15.95
CA GLY A 728 -16.15 25.47 17.23
C GLY A 728 -15.24 25.01 18.38
N LYS A 729 -14.16 24.28 18.08
CA LYS A 729 -13.20 23.79 19.08
C LYS A 729 -12.16 24.88 19.36
N LYS A 730 -11.73 24.99 20.62
CA LYS A 730 -10.68 25.95 21.00
C LYS A 730 -9.31 25.50 20.45
N ILE A 731 -8.58 26.45 19.87
CA ILE A 731 -7.23 26.29 19.33
C ILE A 731 -6.22 26.35 20.48
N ARG A 732 -5.32 25.36 20.58
CA ARG A 732 -4.29 25.29 21.64
C ARG A 732 -2.95 25.86 21.19
N CYS A 733 -2.17 26.47 22.07
CA CYS A 733 -0.74 26.67 21.83
C CYS A 733 0.02 25.35 22.05
N GLU A 734 0.83 24.93 21.08
CA GLU A 734 1.57 23.67 21.18
C GLU A 734 2.90 23.84 21.94
N HIS A 735 3.36 25.08 22.19
CA HIS A 735 4.58 25.35 22.93
C HIS A 735 4.53 24.70 24.33
N PRO A 736 5.57 23.94 24.77
CA PRO A 736 5.54 23.18 26.02
C PRO A 736 5.14 24.00 27.25
N LYS A 737 5.56 25.27 27.30
CA LYS A 737 5.29 26.21 28.41
C LYS A 737 3.94 26.95 28.34
N CYS A 738 3.19 26.82 27.23
CA CYS A 738 1.92 27.51 27.01
C CYS A 738 0.75 26.55 26.74
N ARG A 739 0.93 25.28 27.09
CA ARG A 739 0.01 24.18 26.78
C ARG A 739 -1.40 24.35 27.36
N ASP A 740 -1.59 25.17 28.39
CA ASP A 740 -2.92 25.36 28.99
C ASP A 740 -3.75 26.45 28.31
N LEU A 741 -3.13 27.25 27.44
CA LEU A 741 -3.79 28.36 26.74
C LEU A 741 -4.61 27.86 25.55
N LYS A 742 -5.90 28.23 25.54
CA LYS A 742 -6.90 27.85 24.54
C LYS A 742 -7.59 29.09 23.97
N PHE A 743 -7.51 29.29 22.66
CA PHE A 743 -8.03 30.45 21.94
C PHE A 743 -9.27 30.07 21.13
N GLN A 744 -10.26 30.96 21.04
CA GLN A 744 -11.45 30.73 20.21
C GLN A 744 -11.21 31.02 18.72
N HIS A 745 -10.36 32.01 18.41
CA HIS A 745 -10.12 32.48 17.05
C HIS A 745 -8.64 32.36 16.66
N LEU A 746 -8.38 32.12 15.37
CA LEU A 746 -7.02 32.07 14.80
C LEU A 746 -6.26 33.38 15.01
N ASN A 747 -6.94 34.51 14.99
CA ASN A 747 -6.31 35.82 15.20
C ASN A 747 -5.79 35.99 16.63
N HIS A 748 -6.52 35.51 17.64
CA HIS A 748 -6.04 35.54 19.03
C HIS A 748 -4.82 34.65 19.22
N PHE A 749 -4.78 33.48 18.57
CA PHE A 749 -3.59 32.63 18.56
C PHE A 749 -2.39 33.33 17.89
N ARG A 750 -2.58 33.99 16.73
CA ARG A 750 -1.50 34.74 16.07
C ARG A 750 -0.94 35.86 16.94
N HIS A 751 -1.82 36.59 17.63
CA HIS A 751 -1.41 37.65 18.54
C HIS A 751 -0.60 37.10 19.71
N HIS A 752 -1.07 36.01 20.34
CA HIS A 752 -0.33 35.32 21.38
C HIS A 752 1.07 34.86 20.92
N VAL A 753 1.19 34.28 19.72
CA VAL A 753 2.49 33.85 19.17
C VAL A 753 3.42 35.05 18.92
N GLN A 754 2.88 36.20 18.54
CA GLN A 754 3.67 37.41 18.35
C GLN A 754 4.13 38.01 19.68
N GLU A 755 3.24 38.12 20.66
CA GLU A 755 3.54 38.77 21.95
C GLU A 755 4.37 37.90 22.89
N VAL A 756 4.03 36.60 23.00
CA VAL A 756 4.65 35.68 23.96
C VAL A 756 5.86 34.96 23.36
N HIS A 757 5.81 34.63 22.07
CA HIS A 757 6.88 33.87 21.41
C HIS A 757 7.75 34.70 20.46
N GLY A 758 7.41 35.97 20.18
CA GLY A 758 8.21 36.84 19.33
C GLY A 758 8.18 36.50 17.83
N VAL A 759 7.25 35.64 17.39
CA VAL A 759 7.19 35.15 15.99
C VAL A 759 5.99 35.75 15.25
N THR A 760 6.25 36.41 14.11
CA THR A 760 5.18 36.98 13.28
C THR A 760 4.65 35.96 12.27
N LEU A 761 3.39 35.56 12.45
CA LEU A 761 2.65 34.71 11.51
C LEU A 761 1.87 35.54 10.49
N ARG A 762 1.71 35.03 9.26
CA ARG A 762 0.92 35.70 8.20
C ARG A 762 -0.55 35.89 8.59
N THR A 763 -1.12 37.02 8.18
CA THR A 763 -2.54 37.32 8.38
C THR A 763 -3.45 36.46 7.50
N SER A 764 -4.72 36.31 7.87
CA SER A 764 -5.70 35.55 7.06
C SER A 764 -5.79 36.06 5.61
N GLU A 765 -5.64 37.37 5.39
CA GLU A 765 -5.69 37.95 4.06
C GLU A 765 -4.47 37.60 3.21
N GLN A 766 -3.27 37.66 3.81
CA GLN A 766 -2.03 37.23 3.15
C GLN A 766 -2.09 35.74 2.76
N VAL A 767 -2.63 34.89 3.63
CA VAL A 767 -2.83 33.45 3.33
C VAL A 767 -3.81 33.25 2.18
N LYS A 768 -4.95 33.96 2.18
CA LYS A 768 -5.94 33.89 1.07
C LYS A 768 -5.31 34.30 -0.26
N GLN A 769 -4.55 35.39 -0.28
CA GLN A 769 -3.82 35.82 -1.47
C GLN A 769 -2.81 34.77 -1.95
N ARG A 770 -2.05 34.16 -1.04
CA ARG A 770 -1.12 33.05 -1.36
C ARG A 770 -1.85 31.85 -1.96
N ARG A 771 -2.97 31.42 -1.38
CA ARG A 771 -3.78 30.29 -1.87
C ARG A 771 -4.31 30.58 -3.29
N ARG A 772 -4.88 31.78 -3.53
CA ARG A 772 -5.33 32.22 -4.85
C ARG A 772 -4.20 32.21 -5.88
N ARG A 773 -3.03 32.76 -5.53
CA ARG A 773 -1.82 32.71 -6.37
C ARG A 773 -1.40 31.27 -6.68
N LYS A 774 -1.38 30.36 -5.69
CA LYS A 774 -1.02 28.94 -5.86
C LYS A 774 -1.97 28.21 -6.81
N VAL A 775 -3.28 28.49 -6.73
CA VAL A 775 -4.30 27.92 -7.64
C VAL A 775 -4.14 28.45 -9.06
N ARG A 776 -4.03 29.78 -9.24
CA ARG A 776 -3.81 30.40 -10.55
C ARG A 776 -2.56 29.82 -11.24
N ARG A 777 -1.47 29.68 -10.50
CA ARG A 777 -0.22 29.04 -10.99
C ARG A 777 -0.44 27.58 -11.44
N ARG A 778 -1.19 26.80 -10.66
CA ARG A 778 -1.51 25.40 -11.02
C ARG A 778 -2.38 25.30 -12.28
N GLN A 779 -3.34 26.21 -12.47
CA GLN A 779 -4.19 26.26 -13.66
C GLN A 779 -3.38 26.59 -14.93
N MET A 780 -2.47 27.57 -14.83
CA MET A 780 -1.59 27.95 -15.94
C MET A 780 -0.71 26.79 -16.43
N VAL A 781 -0.19 25.96 -15.51
CA VAL A 781 0.62 24.77 -15.86
C VAL A 781 -0.25 23.66 -16.48
N ARG A 782 -1.46 23.45 -15.96
CA ARG A 782 -2.37 22.37 -16.42
C ARG A 782 -3.13 22.68 -17.71
N GLY A 783 -3.03 23.89 -18.25
CA GLY A 783 -3.65 24.25 -19.53
C GLY A 783 -5.19 24.27 -19.53
N LYS A 784 -5.85 24.29 -18.37
CA LYS A 784 -7.32 24.49 -18.32
C LYS A 784 -7.63 25.98 -18.29
N CYS A 785 -8.23 26.48 -19.37
CA CYS A 785 -8.87 27.80 -19.41
C CYS A 785 -10.04 27.80 -18.40
N PRO A 786 -10.29 28.91 -17.67
CA PRO A 786 -11.61 29.10 -17.06
C PRO A 786 -12.62 29.21 -18.21
N GLN A 787 -13.63 28.34 -18.23
CA GLN A 787 -14.88 28.72 -18.88
C GLN A 787 -15.30 30.03 -18.24
N GLN A 788 -15.38 31.07 -19.06
CA GLN A 788 -15.94 32.36 -18.66
C GLN A 788 -17.36 32.10 -18.17
N GLU A 789 -17.60 32.40 -16.90
CA GLU A 789 -18.91 32.87 -16.47
C GLU A 789 -19.25 34.05 -17.39
N ARG A 790 -20.15 33.83 -18.35
CA ARG A 790 -20.94 34.87 -18.98
C ARG A 790 -22.36 34.64 -18.53
N THR A 791 -22.81 35.53 -17.65
CA THR A 791 -24.19 35.97 -17.35
C THR A 791 -25.25 34.90 -17.25
#